data_AF-A0A7C5QEZ8-F1
#
_entry.id   AF-A0A7C5QEZ8-F1
#
_cell.length_a   1.000
_cell.length_b   1.000
_cell.length_c   1.000
_cell.angle_alpha   90.00
_cell.angle_beta   90.00
_cell.angle_gamma   90.00
#
_symmetry.space_group_name_H-M   'P 1'
#
loop_
_entity.id
_entity.type
_entity.pdbx_description
1 polymer ?
#
loop_
_entity_poly.entity_id
_entity_poly.type
_entity_poly.pdbx_seq_one_letter_code
_entity_poly.pdbx_strand_id
1 'polypeptide(L)'
;MRQKTLLVIVSVLAAALNPFVAQALAVQVVDVVWGSPENPERAIPGDENIQLSMVIANVGNKPVCTLEAVIIPKYGSDLPIESWDGSGTLNAFHTGQLQPGTMATLVFHVNVASGYQPGTYEADAKITYRECSSTSDLLPRGQLTTTISLRIFQPPALRLVRSAWIVDGVERPVGPGTGLAVLRLFLEAPSKTSVRSVEAQLTLPSSLAHPSGENRLSDTYLDTVPAGGFFTLDFPLVIPSDVRLGTHEFELELRFKNKYGTTVTQEMSFTAEVTGREEVEVSARPQNLRRGAGADLSLTVENTGTAPAHNVEMEVRSDSPKIQVLLTKTTLGVINPGQELEVKVPLYVDRTAEAGIYSVTSLLNYQDGLGNRWSKSFKTSFTVSEEFRAGVKVSASQAFVQAAATTPLTINVTNTNPFTITEVKITLSSSGSFLTIVEGATTASLSRMLSNAVHSMPVKVLATPQAGDSIGILRAQVEYKDEAGERWVESVDIPLAVRADIEIRFKGVQLSPLKVSPGETVDVAGDIVNEGANVARAVSAEVVGEPPFEAMGESRAFVGAVNPSQVSAFTLNFRVGENARPGRYQVTVKAVYKNGFGETFIKETTLNYEVVVADTRTTPQTQGQAPVVVNQSFIMVAVAVFAVIASAYLMVRRRRRAG
;
A
#
# COMPACT_ATOMS: atom_id res chain seq x y z
N MET A 1 -10.21 36.27 -108.80
CA MET A 1 -11.17 36.86 -107.85
C MET A 1 -10.41 37.92 -107.07
N ARG A 2 -10.52 39.23 -107.38
CA ARG A 2 -11.52 40.20 -106.84
C ARG A 2 -11.52 40.16 -105.30
N GLN A 3 -11.24 41.20 -104.51
CA GLN A 3 -11.25 42.68 -104.60
C GLN A 3 -10.15 43.23 -103.64
N LYS A 4 -9.34 44.26 -103.98
CA LYS A 4 -9.61 45.73 -103.88
C LYS A 4 -10.16 46.12 -102.49
N THR A 5 -9.60 47.06 -101.71
CA THR A 5 -9.43 48.52 -101.93
C THR A 5 -8.75 49.06 -100.64
N LEU A 6 -7.58 49.72 -100.67
CA LEU A 6 -7.36 51.20 -100.63
C LEU A 6 -7.83 51.85 -99.31
N LEU A 7 -7.22 52.84 -98.66
CA LEU A 7 -6.15 53.82 -98.90
C LEU A 7 -5.82 54.39 -97.47
N VAL A 8 -4.66 54.97 -97.17
CA VAL A 8 -4.52 56.43 -96.94
C VAL A 8 -3.01 56.74 -96.79
N ILE A 9 -2.66 57.83 -97.48
CA ILE A 9 -1.39 58.56 -97.62
C ILE A 9 -0.93 59.15 -96.28
N VAL A 10 0.38 59.43 -96.12
CA VAL A 10 0.93 60.74 -95.65
C VAL A 10 2.46 60.66 -95.44
N SER A 11 3.13 61.36 -96.36
CA SER A 11 4.37 62.16 -96.26
C SER A 11 5.51 61.86 -95.28
N VAL A 12 6.70 61.85 -95.90
CA VAL A 12 8.04 62.06 -95.37
C VAL A 12 8.14 63.30 -94.48
N LEU A 13 8.76 63.14 -93.30
CA LEU A 13 9.53 64.20 -92.64
C LEU A 13 10.81 63.58 -92.06
N ALA A 14 11.94 63.90 -92.69
CA ALA A 14 13.27 63.57 -92.19
C ALA A 14 13.55 64.43 -90.95
N ALA A 15 13.48 63.83 -89.76
CA ALA A 15 13.98 64.42 -88.54
C ALA A 15 15.41 63.93 -88.31
N ALA A 16 16.31 64.89 -88.09
CA ALA A 16 17.71 64.67 -87.76
C ALA A 16 17.86 63.69 -86.58
N LEU A 17 18.40 62.50 -86.85
CA LEU A 17 18.90 61.60 -85.82
C LEU A 17 20.22 62.17 -85.31
N ASN A 18 20.17 62.94 -84.22
CA ASN A 18 21.33 63.09 -83.36
C ASN A 18 21.74 61.69 -82.88
N PRO A 19 23.00 61.26 -83.04
CA PRO A 19 23.46 60.06 -82.36
C PRO A 19 23.46 60.40 -80.87
N PHE A 20 22.45 59.91 -80.14
CA PHE A 20 22.57 59.73 -78.71
C PHE A 20 23.75 58.77 -78.51
N VAL A 21 24.90 59.32 -78.13
CA VAL A 21 25.95 58.52 -77.51
C VAL A 21 25.33 58.02 -76.22
N ALA A 22 24.86 56.77 -76.23
CA ALA A 22 24.51 56.09 -74.99
C ALA A 22 25.77 56.09 -74.12
N GLN A 23 25.76 56.84 -73.02
CA GLN A 23 26.79 56.72 -71.99
C GLN A 23 26.80 55.25 -71.57
N ALA A 24 27.86 54.52 -71.92
CA ALA A 24 28.07 53.18 -71.41
C ALA A 24 28.19 53.28 -69.89
N LEU A 25 27.27 52.63 -69.17
CA LEU A 25 27.32 52.54 -67.71
C LEU A 25 28.63 51.85 -67.31
N ALA A 26 29.41 52.43 -66.40
CA ALA A 26 30.64 51.78 -65.95
C ALA A 26 30.39 50.68 -64.89
N VAL A 27 29.25 50.72 -64.21
CA VAL A 27 28.91 49.77 -63.14
C VAL A 27 27.47 49.29 -63.27
N GLN A 28 27.20 48.07 -62.78
CA GLN A 28 25.88 47.45 -62.78
C GLN A 28 25.64 46.71 -61.45
N VAL A 29 24.46 46.86 -60.86
CA VAL A 29 24.02 46.01 -59.74
C VAL A 29 23.68 44.62 -60.27
N VAL A 30 24.34 43.60 -59.75
CA VAL A 30 24.16 42.20 -60.15
C VAL A 30 23.16 41.51 -59.24
N ASP A 31 23.30 41.71 -57.93
CA ASP A 31 22.48 41.03 -56.94
C ASP A 31 22.39 41.84 -55.63
N VAL A 32 21.32 41.62 -54.87
CA VAL A 32 21.10 42.19 -53.54
C VAL A 32 20.58 41.07 -52.63
N VAL A 33 21.41 40.66 -51.67
CA VAL A 33 21.15 39.50 -50.82
C VAL A 33 21.38 39.81 -49.35
N TRP A 34 20.58 39.20 -48.48
CA TRP A 34 20.83 39.21 -47.05
C TRP A 34 22.01 38.30 -46.69
N GLY A 35 22.80 38.67 -45.68
CA GLY A 35 24.04 37.99 -45.36
C GLY A 35 25.15 38.28 -46.37
N SER A 36 26.05 37.32 -46.58
CA SER A 36 27.07 37.40 -47.62
C SER A 36 26.59 36.68 -48.89
N PRO A 37 27.11 37.02 -50.09
CA PRO A 37 26.77 36.30 -51.32
C PRO A 37 27.08 34.79 -51.27
N GLU A 38 28.09 34.39 -50.49
CA GLU A 38 28.49 32.99 -50.32
C GLU A 38 27.63 32.25 -49.28
N ASN A 39 27.07 32.98 -48.31
CA ASN A 39 26.21 32.44 -47.27
C ASN A 39 24.97 33.34 -47.09
N PRO A 40 23.99 33.21 -48.01
CA PRO A 40 22.82 34.07 -47.99
C PRO A 40 21.91 33.72 -46.82
N GLU A 41 21.25 34.74 -46.31
CA GLU A 41 20.41 34.66 -45.12
C GLU A 41 18.97 35.09 -45.39
N ARG A 42 18.16 35.08 -44.34
CA ARG A 42 16.75 35.46 -44.40
C ARG A 42 16.48 36.49 -43.32
N ALA A 43 16.34 37.75 -43.72
CA ALA A 43 15.93 38.82 -42.85
C ALA A 43 14.42 38.72 -42.57
N ILE A 44 14.04 38.83 -41.31
CA ILE A 44 12.65 38.86 -40.86
C ILE A 44 12.34 40.19 -40.16
N PRO A 45 11.05 40.57 -40.00
CA PRO A 45 10.70 41.77 -39.25
C PRO A 45 11.26 41.75 -37.83
N GLY A 46 11.94 42.83 -37.43
CA GLY A 46 12.57 42.98 -36.12
C GLY A 46 14.01 42.44 -36.01
N ASP A 47 14.61 41.95 -37.09
CA ASP A 47 16.06 41.64 -37.10
C ASP A 47 16.88 42.92 -36.94
N GLU A 48 17.79 42.94 -35.97
CA GLU A 48 18.69 44.07 -35.69
C GLU A 48 20.11 43.76 -36.17
N ASN A 49 20.78 44.79 -36.71
CA ASN A 49 22.16 44.74 -37.20
C ASN A 49 22.44 43.57 -38.17
N ILE A 50 21.50 43.30 -39.06
CA ILE A 50 21.65 42.28 -40.10
C ILE A 50 22.40 42.84 -41.31
N GLN A 51 23.22 41.99 -41.93
CA GLN A 51 23.97 42.33 -43.14
C GLN A 51 23.09 42.26 -44.39
N LEU A 52 23.10 43.31 -45.21
CA LEU A 52 22.60 43.35 -46.58
C LEU A 52 23.77 43.60 -47.54
N SER A 53 23.99 42.69 -48.48
CA SER A 53 25.08 42.75 -49.46
C SER A 53 24.56 43.12 -50.84
N MET A 54 25.09 44.19 -51.42
CA MET A 54 24.84 44.59 -52.81
C MET A 54 26.07 44.27 -53.66
N VAL A 55 25.91 43.38 -54.63
CA VAL A 55 26.98 42.98 -55.55
C VAL A 55 26.96 43.88 -56.78
N ILE A 56 28.07 44.56 -57.04
CA ILE A 56 28.23 45.49 -58.15
C ILE A 56 29.35 45.01 -59.07
N ALA A 57 29.05 44.85 -60.35
CA ALA A 57 30.03 44.55 -61.39
C ALA A 57 30.54 45.83 -62.07
N ASN A 58 31.85 45.91 -62.31
CA ASN A 58 32.40 46.89 -63.24
C ASN A 58 32.28 46.35 -64.67
N VAL A 59 31.30 46.86 -65.40
CA VAL A 59 31.03 46.52 -66.80
C VAL A 59 31.64 47.53 -67.78
N GLY A 60 32.30 48.57 -67.25
CA GLY A 60 33.07 49.54 -68.02
C GLY A 60 34.44 49.01 -68.45
N ASN A 61 35.19 49.86 -69.17
CA ASN A 61 36.52 49.53 -69.68
C ASN A 61 37.68 50.12 -68.85
N LYS A 62 37.38 50.76 -67.72
CA LYS A 62 38.36 51.37 -66.82
C LYS A 62 38.15 50.91 -65.37
N PRO A 63 39.21 50.86 -64.55
CA PRO A 63 39.06 50.55 -63.13
C PRO A 63 38.24 51.63 -62.41
N VAL A 64 37.46 51.24 -61.39
CA VAL A 64 36.72 52.16 -60.51
C VAL A 64 37.46 52.31 -59.19
N CYS A 65 37.81 53.55 -58.82
CA CYS A 65 38.65 53.87 -57.65
C CYS A 65 37.83 54.20 -56.40
N THR A 66 36.62 54.73 -56.58
CA THR A 66 35.68 54.97 -55.48
C THR A 66 34.32 54.48 -55.92
N LEU A 67 33.66 53.71 -55.07
CA LEU A 67 32.32 53.20 -55.28
C LEU A 67 31.56 53.34 -53.98
N GLU A 68 30.46 54.09 -54.03
CA GLU A 68 29.54 54.31 -52.93
C GLU A 68 28.12 54.04 -53.43
N ALA A 69 27.29 53.41 -52.61
CA ALA A 69 25.87 53.28 -52.88
C ALA A 69 25.07 53.76 -51.67
N VAL A 70 23.96 54.44 -51.96
CA VAL A 70 22.97 54.87 -50.96
C VAL A 70 21.62 54.25 -51.34
N ILE A 71 20.99 53.55 -50.41
CA ILE A 71 19.64 53.03 -50.58
C ILE A 71 18.66 54.12 -50.13
N ILE A 72 17.72 54.46 -50.99
CA ILE A 72 16.68 55.46 -50.75
C ILE A 72 15.29 54.89 -51.02
N PRO A 73 14.25 55.35 -50.30
CA PRO A 73 12.88 54.97 -50.60
C PRO A 73 12.48 55.41 -52.01
N LYS A 74 11.60 54.64 -52.66
CA LYS A 74 10.90 55.13 -53.85
C LYS A 74 9.98 56.28 -53.47
N TYR A 75 9.72 57.17 -54.43
CA TYR A 75 8.83 58.31 -54.22
C TYR A 75 7.45 57.85 -53.71
N GLY A 76 7.06 58.34 -52.53
CA GLY A 76 5.78 57.99 -51.89
C GLY A 76 5.75 56.63 -51.19
N SER A 77 6.89 56.00 -50.92
CA SER A 77 7.01 54.74 -50.17
C SER A 77 7.98 54.87 -49.01
N ASP A 78 7.83 54.01 -48.00
CA ASP A 78 8.77 53.86 -46.90
C ASP A 78 9.60 52.58 -47.08
N LEU A 79 10.80 52.54 -46.48
CA LEU A 79 11.65 51.37 -46.51
C LEU A 79 11.34 50.44 -45.32
N PRO A 80 11.35 49.11 -45.53
CA PRO A 80 11.24 48.15 -44.42
C PRO A 80 12.51 48.06 -43.55
N ILE A 81 13.52 48.88 -43.87
CA ILE A 81 14.86 48.83 -43.28
C ILE A 81 15.32 50.24 -42.88
N GLU A 82 16.13 50.31 -41.84
CA GLU A 82 16.78 51.52 -41.36
C GLU A 82 18.25 51.25 -41.02
N SER A 83 19.06 52.31 -40.89
CA SER A 83 20.47 52.13 -40.53
C SER A 83 20.59 51.59 -39.11
N TRP A 84 21.43 50.57 -38.93
CA TRP A 84 21.65 49.92 -37.64
C TRP A 84 22.15 50.87 -36.55
N ASP A 85 22.86 51.94 -36.93
CA ASP A 85 23.49 52.92 -36.06
C ASP A 85 22.65 54.18 -35.80
N GLY A 86 21.45 54.27 -36.38
CA GLY A 86 20.57 55.44 -36.26
C GLY A 86 21.02 56.68 -37.04
N SER A 87 22.02 56.60 -37.92
CA SER A 87 22.49 57.72 -38.77
C SER A 87 21.44 58.23 -39.75
N GLY A 88 20.39 57.45 -40.02
CA GLY A 88 19.34 57.76 -41.00
C GLY A 88 19.78 57.61 -42.45
N THR A 89 21.05 57.27 -42.72
CA THR A 89 21.59 57.07 -44.07
C THR A 89 21.98 55.61 -44.30
N LEU A 90 21.36 54.96 -45.28
CA LEU A 90 21.71 53.60 -45.70
C LEU A 90 22.80 53.66 -46.77
N ASN A 91 24.04 53.94 -46.38
CA ASN A 91 25.17 54.03 -47.32
C ASN A 91 26.24 52.96 -47.07
N ALA A 92 26.90 52.54 -48.15
CA ALA A 92 28.03 51.63 -48.10
C ALA A 92 29.07 52.02 -49.15
N PHE A 93 30.34 51.81 -48.85
CA PHE A 93 31.46 52.13 -49.74
C PHE A 93 32.40 50.94 -49.91
N HIS A 94 33.03 50.85 -51.09
CA HIS A 94 34.08 49.88 -51.36
C HIS A 94 35.46 50.54 -51.28
N THR A 95 36.34 49.97 -50.46
CA THR A 95 37.74 50.41 -50.32
C THR A 95 38.63 49.58 -51.23
N GLY A 96 38.80 50.03 -52.48
CA GLY A 96 39.65 49.32 -53.43
C GLY A 96 39.43 49.75 -54.87
N GLN A 97 40.37 49.36 -55.72
CA GLN A 97 40.19 49.48 -57.17
C GLN A 97 39.41 48.28 -57.69
N LEU A 98 38.22 48.53 -58.23
CA LEU A 98 37.40 47.52 -58.88
C LEU A 98 37.77 47.46 -60.37
N GLN A 99 38.47 46.39 -60.78
CA GLN A 99 38.95 46.22 -62.16
C GLN A 99 37.81 45.92 -63.14
N PRO A 100 37.93 46.26 -64.43
CA PRO A 100 36.98 45.86 -65.47
C PRO A 100 36.70 44.36 -65.45
N GLY A 101 35.42 43.97 -65.52
CA GLY A 101 34.98 42.58 -65.51
C GLY A 101 34.96 41.90 -64.13
N THR A 102 35.30 42.61 -63.05
CA THR A 102 35.27 42.09 -61.67
C THR A 102 34.07 42.62 -60.90
N MET A 103 33.80 42.02 -59.72
CA MET A 103 32.69 42.39 -58.85
C MET A 103 33.21 42.86 -57.48
N ALA A 104 32.50 43.82 -56.88
CA ALA A 104 32.66 44.21 -55.48
C ALA A 104 31.35 44.01 -54.73
N THR A 105 31.45 43.71 -53.44
CA THR A 105 30.30 43.64 -52.53
C THR A 105 30.29 44.88 -51.64
N LEU A 106 29.22 45.65 -51.70
CA LEU A 106 28.93 46.71 -50.74
C LEU A 106 28.09 46.14 -49.61
N VAL A 107 28.52 46.39 -48.37
CA VAL A 107 27.92 45.81 -47.17
C VAL A 107 27.20 46.89 -46.38
N PHE A 108 25.89 46.72 -46.22
CA PHE A 108 25.04 47.56 -45.38
C PHE A 108 24.71 46.78 -44.10
N HIS A 109 24.85 47.42 -42.94
CA HIS A 109 24.31 46.91 -41.69
C HIS A 109 22.98 47.63 -41.43
N VAL A 110 21.90 46.89 -41.26
CA VAL A 110 20.55 47.46 -41.19
C VAL A 110 19.72 46.81 -40.09
N ASN A 111 18.74 47.54 -39.57
CA ASN A 111 17.65 46.98 -38.80
C ASN A 111 16.44 46.81 -39.71
N VAL A 112 15.70 45.71 -39.55
CA VAL A 112 14.44 45.48 -40.24
C VAL A 112 13.31 45.89 -39.32
N ALA A 113 12.47 46.84 -39.76
CA ALA A 113 11.38 47.34 -38.95
C ALA A 113 10.35 46.24 -38.64
N SER A 114 9.96 46.09 -37.37
CA SER A 114 9.09 45.01 -36.87
C SER A 114 7.64 45.09 -37.36
N GLY A 115 7.18 46.27 -37.77
CA GLY A 115 5.81 46.50 -38.25
C GLY A 115 5.55 46.10 -39.71
N TYR A 116 6.58 45.70 -40.45
CA TYR A 116 6.44 45.34 -41.86
C TYR A 116 6.02 43.88 -42.05
N GLN A 117 5.15 43.64 -43.03
CA GLN A 117 4.74 42.29 -43.40
C GLN A 117 5.84 41.59 -44.24
N PRO A 118 5.98 40.27 -44.15
CA PRO A 118 6.83 39.53 -45.07
C PRO A 118 6.41 39.74 -46.52
N GLY A 119 7.37 40.02 -47.40
CA GLY A 119 7.10 40.39 -48.79
C GLY A 119 8.34 40.92 -49.50
N THR A 120 8.16 41.34 -50.75
CA THR A 120 9.21 41.99 -51.52
C THR A 120 8.89 43.47 -51.64
N TYR A 121 9.82 44.30 -51.21
CA TYR A 121 9.76 45.75 -51.25
C TYR A 121 10.72 46.27 -52.30
N GLU A 122 10.38 47.37 -52.95
CA GLU A 122 11.26 48.01 -53.91
C GLU A 122 11.89 49.25 -53.29
N ALA A 123 13.19 49.44 -53.54
CA ALA A 123 13.95 50.62 -53.16
C ALA A 123 14.77 51.10 -54.35
N ASP A 124 15.22 52.35 -54.33
CA ASP A 124 16.18 52.83 -55.32
C ASP A 124 17.58 52.84 -54.72
N ALA A 125 18.54 52.29 -55.43
CA ALA A 125 19.96 52.33 -55.11
C ALA A 125 20.64 53.41 -55.95
N LYS A 126 21.08 54.48 -55.31
CA LYS A 126 21.87 55.55 -55.92
C LYS A 126 23.35 55.23 -55.76
N ILE A 127 23.99 54.85 -56.86
CA ILE A 127 25.40 54.47 -56.92
C ILE A 127 26.20 55.65 -57.47
N THR A 128 27.20 56.08 -56.71
CA THR A 128 28.18 57.10 -57.12
C THR A 128 29.53 56.43 -57.28
N TYR A 129 30.15 56.59 -58.44
CA TYR A 129 31.44 55.99 -58.73
C TYR A 129 32.41 56.96 -59.41
N ARG A 130 33.71 56.67 -59.30
CA ARG A 130 34.79 57.40 -59.95
C ARG A 130 35.72 56.44 -60.66
N GLU A 131 35.93 56.63 -61.95
CA GLU A 131 36.93 55.89 -62.73
C GLU A 131 38.35 56.32 -62.33
N CYS A 132 39.27 55.36 -62.28
CA CYS A 132 40.68 55.60 -62.12
C CYS A 132 41.24 56.13 -63.45
N SER A 133 41.49 57.44 -63.55
CA SER A 133 42.32 58.00 -64.61
C SER A 133 43.49 58.78 -64.01
N SER A 134 44.66 58.65 -64.63
CA SER A 134 45.90 59.28 -64.17
C SER A 134 45.77 60.82 -64.13
N THR A 135 45.99 61.40 -62.95
CA THR A 135 46.51 62.78 -62.71
C THR A 135 45.56 64.00 -62.57
N SER A 136 44.25 63.87 -62.30
CA SER A 136 43.41 65.04 -61.96
C SER A 136 42.43 64.77 -60.81
N ASP A 137 42.29 65.74 -59.89
CA ASP A 137 41.34 65.71 -58.76
C ASP A 137 39.91 66.17 -59.14
N LEU A 138 39.70 66.58 -60.39
CA LEU A 138 38.41 67.05 -60.93
C LEU A 138 37.83 66.07 -61.97
N LEU A 139 37.83 64.78 -61.66
CA LEU A 139 37.22 63.77 -62.54
C LEU A 139 35.69 63.77 -62.42
N PRO A 140 34.94 63.53 -63.52
CA PRO A 140 33.48 63.45 -63.47
C PRO A 140 33.06 62.26 -62.60
N ARG A 141 32.14 62.51 -61.66
CA ARG A 141 31.48 61.45 -60.88
C ARG A 141 30.38 60.85 -61.75
N GLY A 142 30.46 59.53 -61.97
CA GLY A 142 29.37 58.78 -62.55
C GLY A 142 28.28 58.54 -61.50
N GLN A 143 27.01 58.68 -61.90
CA GLN A 143 25.88 58.32 -61.06
C GLN A 143 24.96 57.36 -61.81
N LEU A 144 24.51 56.33 -61.12
CA LEU A 144 23.51 55.38 -61.59
C LEU A 144 22.45 55.24 -60.50
N THR A 145 21.19 55.40 -60.86
CA THR A 145 20.08 55.02 -59.99
C THR A 145 19.41 53.79 -60.59
N THR A 146 19.23 52.75 -59.79
CA THR A 146 18.54 51.53 -60.21
C THR A 146 17.60 51.04 -59.13
N THR A 147 16.50 50.41 -59.51
CA THR A 147 15.58 49.80 -58.55
C THR A 147 16.16 48.46 -58.09
N ILE A 148 16.16 48.25 -56.78
CA ILE A 148 16.52 46.99 -56.13
C ILE A 148 15.32 46.40 -55.39
N SER A 149 15.32 45.09 -55.21
CA SER A 149 14.27 44.36 -54.48
C SER A 149 14.80 43.90 -53.12
N LEU A 150 14.10 44.27 -52.06
CA LEU A 150 14.37 43.89 -50.68
C LEU A 150 13.34 42.84 -50.26
N ARG A 151 13.74 41.58 -50.14
CA ARG A 151 12.84 40.49 -49.73
C ARG A 151 12.88 40.30 -48.21
N ILE A 152 11.80 40.62 -47.53
CA ILE A 152 11.59 40.30 -46.11
C ILE A 152 10.91 38.93 -46.02
N PHE A 153 11.49 38.01 -45.25
CA PHE A 153 11.04 36.64 -45.15
C PHE A 153 10.02 36.45 -44.02
N GLN A 154 9.25 35.38 -44.13
CA GLN A 154 8.38 34.91 -43.06
C GLN A 154 9.24 34.49 -41.85
N PRO A 155 8.80 34.77 -40.61
CA PRO A 155 9.46 34.28 -39.40
C PRO A 155 9.70 32.76 -39.47
N PRO A 156 10.86 32.28 -39.01
CA PRO A 156 11.14 30.85 -38.97
C PRO A 156 10.21 30.17 -37.96
N ALA A 157 9.83 28.91 -38.23
CA ALA A 157 8.93 28.14 -37.39
C ALA A 157 9.62 26.89 -36.84
N LEU A 158 9.42 26.61 -35.56
CA LEU A 158 9.71 25.32 -34.92
C LEU A 158 8.74 24.26 -35.46
N ARG A 159 9.25 23.04 -35.66
CA ARG A 159 8.44 21.92 -36.13
C ARG A 159 8.25 20.91 -35.02
N LEU A 160 7.01 20.61 -34.66
CA LEU A 160 6.71 19.45 -33.81
C LEU A 160 6.97 18.17 -34.60
N VAL A 161 7.86 17.34 -34.08
CA VAL A 161 8.24 16.05 -34.69
C VAL A 161 7.29 14.96 -34.22
N ARG A 162 7.10 14.86 -32.91
CA ARG A 162 6.16 13.95 -32.25
C ARG A 162 5.88 14.39 -30.81
N SER A 163 4.84 13.84 -30.22
CA SER A 163 4.56 13.87 -28.78
C SER A 163 4.63 12.46 -28.20
N ALA A 164 4.89 12.35 -26.90
CA ALA A 164 4.91 11.09 -26.17
C ALA A 164 4.50 11.28 -24.72
N TRP A 165 3.85 10.28 -24.14
CA TRP A 165 3.57 10.22 -22.71
C TRP A 165 4.69 9.49 -21.97
N ILE A 166 5.23 10.11 -20.93
CA ILE A 166 6.28 9.56 -20.10
C ILE A 166 5.74 9.34 -18.68
N VAL A 167 5.84 8.11 -18.19
CA VAL A 167 5.45 7.71 -16.83
C VAL A 167 6.64 6.97 -16.21
N ASP A 168 7.05 7.36 -15.01
CA ASP A 168 8.25 6.84 -14.33
C ASP A 168 9.54 6.88 -15.18
N GLY A 169 9.65 7.89 -16.05
CA GLY A 169 10.81 8.08 -16.93
C GLY A 169 10.83 7.21 -18.19
N VAL A 170 9.78 6.41 -18.44
CA VAL A 170 9.66 5.56 -19.63
C VAL A 170 8.42 5.95 -20.43
N GLU A 171 8.51 5.85 -21.76
CA GLU A 171 7.38 6.08 -22.65
C GLU A 171 6.31 4.98 -22.42
N ARG A 172 5.12 5.39 -22.00
CA ARG A 172 4.01 4.50 -21.63
C ARG A 172 2.67 5.09 -22.04
N PRO A 173 1.69 4.27 -22.44
CA PRO A 173 0.34 4.74 -22.65
C PRO A 173 -0.26 5.26 -21.33
N VAL A 174 -1.14 6.25 -21.43
CA VAL A 174 -1.83 6.84 -20.28
C VAL A 174 -3.34 6.63 -20.41
N GLY A 175 -3.97 6.44 -19.26
CA GLY A 175 -5.41 6.27 -19.14
C GLY A 175 -5.97 6.84 -17.83
N PRO A 176 -7.28 6.73 -17.63
CA PRO A 176 -7.94 7.16 -16.41
C PRO A 176 -7.30 6.56 -15.16
N GLY A 177 -6.87 7.42 -14.23
CA GLY A 177 -6.26 7.03 -12.95
C GLY A 177 -4.75 6.76 -13.02
N THR A 178 -4.08 7.13 -14.12
CA THR A 178 -2.61 6.95 -14.25
C THR A 178 -1.85 7.78 -13.22
N GLY A 179 -2.46 8.86 -12.72
CA GLY A 179 -1.80 9.80 -11.83
C GLY A 179 -0.94 10.77 -12.64
N LEU A 180 0.26 11.06 -12.15
CA LEU A 180 1.18 11.99 -12.78
C LEU A 180 1.82 11.38 -14.04
N ALA A 181 1.69 12.07 -15.16
CA ALA A 181 2.38 11.75 -16.42
C ALA A 181 3.02 13.02 -16.99
N VAL A 182 4.06 12.86 -17.81
CA VAL A 182 4.71 13.98 -18.52
C VAL A 182 4.40 13.86 -20.00
N LEU A 183 3.75 14.89 -20.57
CA LEU A 183 3.62 15.02 -22.01
C LEU A 183 4.90 15.64 -22.56
N ARG A 184 5.73 14.82 -23.21
CA ARG A 184 6.99 15.25 -23.83
C ARG A 184 6.77 15.57 -25.30
N LEU A 185 7.17 16.78 -25.70
CA LEU A 185 7.15 17.23 -27.09
C LEU A 185 8.57 17.18 -27.65
N PHE A 186 8.73 16.59 -28.83
CA PHE A 186 10.00 16.57 -29.56
C PHE A 186 9.91 17.60 -30.69
N LEU A 187 10.71 18.67 -30.61
CA LEU A 187 10.71 19.75 -31.59
C LEU A 187 12.02 19.81 -32.37
N GLU A 188 11.93 20.29 -33.61
CA GLU A 188 13.05 20.56 -34.48
C GLU A 188 13.15 22.07 -34.75
N ALA A 189 14.37 22.60 -34.64
CA ALA A 189 14.68 23.97 -34.99
C ALA A 189 14.66 24.18 -36.52
N PRO A 190 14.36 25.42 -36.99
CA PRO A 190 14.40 25.77 -38.41
C PRO A 190 15.71 25.36 -39.08
N SER A 191 15.65 24.82 -40.30
CA SER A 191 16.83 24.30 -41.01
C SER A 191 17.84 25.36 -41.47
N LYS A 192 17.52 26.65 -41.34
CA LYS A 192 18.33 27.78 -41.82
C LYS A 192 18.78 28.76 -40.72
N THR A 193 18.31 28.61 -39.49
CA THR A 193 18.71 29.48 -38.38
C THR A 193 18.69 28.72 -37.06
N SER A 194 19.62 29.04 -36.17
CA SER A 194 19.55 28.62 -34.78
C SER A 194 18.45 29.39 -34.03
N VAL A 195 17.96 28.77 -32.97
CA VAL A 195 17.02 29.36 -32.02
C VAL A 195 17.59 29.23 -30.61
N ARG A 196 17.16 30.09 -29.69
CA ARG A 196 17.55 30.02 -28.28
C ARG A 196 16.44 30.53 -27.37
N SER A 197 16.52 30.15 -26.09
CA SER A 197 15.60 30.64 -25.06
C SER A 197 14.14 30.42 -25.46
N VAL A 198 13.79 29.17 -25.77
CA VAL A 198 12.43 28.76 -26.11
C VAL A 198 11.62 28.72 -24.81
N GLU A 199 10.59 29.56 -24.74
CA GLU A 199 9.55 29.56 -23.72
C GLU A 199 8.31 28.94 -24.34
N ALA A 200 7.67 28.01 -23.63
CA ALA A 200 6.50 27.32 -24.11
C ALA A 200 5.37 27.39 -23.10
N GLN A 201 4.16 27.66 -23.59
CA GLN A 201 2.93 27.61 -22.84
C GLN A 201 1.97 26.63 -23.53
N LEU A 202 1.66 25.53 -22.84
CA LEU A 202 0.75 24.50 -23.28
C LEU A 202 -0.63 24.74 -22.65
N THR A 203 -1.66 24.90 -23.47
CA THR A 203 -3.04 24.93 -23.01
C THR A 203 -3.65 23.52 -23.14
N LEU A 204 -4.12 23.01 -22.01
CA LEU A 204 -4.75 21.70 -21.87
C LEU A 204 -6.20 21.76 -22.37
N PRO A 205 -6.67 20.70 -23.05
CA PRO A 205 -8.10 20.56 -23.35
C PRO A 205 -8.89 20.38 -22.06
N SER A 206 -10.17 20.78 -22.11
CA SER A 206 -11.07 20.72 -20.93
C SER A 206 -11.17 19.33 -20.27
N SER A 207 -10.97 18.26 -21.02
CA SER A 207 -10.93 16.86 -20.55
C SER A 207 -9.72 16.51 -19.67
N LEU A 208 -8.65 17.29 -19.75
CA LEU A 208 -7.39 17.10 -19.04
C LEU A 208 -7.03 18.28 -18.14
N ALA A 209 -7.89 19.29 -18.06
CA ALA A 209 -7.70 20.45 -17.21
C ALA A 209 -7.71 20.03 -15.73
N HIS A 210 -6.85 20.67 -14.92
CA HIS A 210 -6.76 20.36 -13.51
C HIS A 210 -8.06 20.77 -12.78
N PRO A 211 -8.53 20.03 -11.75
CA PRO A 211 -9.75 20.38 -11.00
C PRO A 211 -9.72 21.77 -10.34
N SER A 212 -8.53 22.35 -10.15
CA SER A 212 -8.36 23.73 -9.65
C SER A 212 -8.75 24.81 -10.67
N GLY A 213 -9.03 24.43 -11.93
CA GLY A 213 -9.27 25.35 -13.04
C GLY A 213 -8.01 25.78 -13.78
N GLU A 214 -6.82 25.28 -13.39
CA GLU A 214 -5.59 25.52 -14.13
C GLU A 214 -5.54 24.65 -15.38
N ASN A 215 -5.50 25.30 -16.54
CA ASN A 215 -5.47 24.65 -17.85
C ASN A 215 -4.23 25.03 -18.66
N ARG A 216 -3.24 25.69 -18.05
CA ARG A 216 -2.00 26.09 -18.73
C ARG A 216 -0.79 25.58 -17.98
N LEU A 217 0.11 24.95 -18.72
CA LEU A 217 1.41 24.49 -18.24
C LEU A 217 2.50 25.24 -18.98
N SER A 218 3.67 25.40 -18.38
CA SER A 218 4.80 26.04 -19.04
C SER A 218 6.08 25.22 -18.88
N ASP A 219 6.91 25.27 -19.91
CA ASP A 219 8.26 24.72 -19.89
C ASP A 219 9.21 25.63 -20.69
N THR A 220 10.50 25.55 -20.42
CA THR A 220 11.51 26.40 -21.05
C THR A 220 12.75 25.61 -21.44
N TYR A 221 13.23 25.84 -22.67
CA TYR A 221 14.52 25.37 -23.15
C TYR A 221 15.47 26.56 -23.35
N LEU A 222 16.41 26.75 -22.43
CA LEU A 222 17.24 27.95 -22.37
C LEU A 222 18.40 27.96 -23.37
N ASP A 223 18.90 26.79 -23.75
CA ASP A 223 20.08 26.65 -24.58
C ASP A 223 19.85 27.06 -26.04
N THR A 224 20.94 27.22 -26.78
CA THR A 224 20.89 27.46 -28.23
C THR A 224 20.76 26.11 -28.95
N VAL A 225 19.73 25.98 -29.78
CA VAL A 225 19.54 24.86 -30.68
C VAL A 225 20.07 25.25 -32.06
N PRO A 226 21.03 24.50 -32.63
CA PRO A 226 21.54 24.78 -33.97
C PRO A 226 20.45 24.59 -35.03
N ALA A 227 20.68 25.12 -36.23
CA ALA A 227 19.74 24.96 -37.35
C ALA A 227 19.48 23.47 -37.64
N GLY A 228 18.21 23.06 -37.68
CA GLY A 228 17.81 21.65 -37.83
C GLY A 228 18.08 20.76 -36.61
N GLY A 229 18.51 21.32 -35.48
CA GLY A 229 18.72 20.58 -34.24
C GLY A 229 17.41 20.18 -33.56
N PHE A 230 17.46 19.15 -32.72
CA PHE A 230 16.30 18.66 -31.96
C PHE A 230 16.41 19.01 -30.48
N PHE A 231 15.27 19.25 -29.84
CA PHE A 231 15.15 19.46 -28.40
C PHE A 231 13.79 18.98 -27.91
N THR A 232 13.62 18.92 -26.59
CA THR A 232 12.37 18.47 -25.97
C THR A 232 11.82 19.50 -24.99
N LEU A 233 10.50 19.49 -24.84
CA LEU A 233 9.77 20.22 -23.80
C LEU A 233 8.89 19.23 -23.03
N ASP A 234 8.87 19.32 -21.72
CA ASP A 234 8.26 18.36 -20.79
C ASP A 234 7.17 19.03 -19.94
N PHE A 235 5.91 18.60 -20.14
CA PHE A 235 4.76 19.15 -19.44
C PHE A 235 4.18 18.12 -18.46
N PRO A 236 4.45 18.23 -17.15
CA PRO A 236 3.86 17.34 -16.15
C PRO A 236 2.39 17.67 -15.90
N LEU A 237 1.51 16.67 -15.98
CA LEU A 237 0.10 16.79 -15.60
C LEU A 237 -0.46 15.51 -14.97
N VAL A 238 -1.49 15.67 -14.14
CA VAL A 238 -2.22 14.56 -13.55
C VAL A 238 -3.34 14.15 -14.50
N ILE A 239 -3.37 12.88 -14.90
CA ILE A 239 -4.41 12.33 -15.76
C ILE A 239 -5.66 12.03 -14.91
N PRO A 240 -6.80 12.74 -15.15
CA PRO A 240 -8.02 12.54 -14.37
C PRO A 240 -8.56 11.11 -14.48
N SER A 241 -9.25 10.63 -13.45
CA SER A 241 -9.83 9.27 -13.43
C SER A 241 -11.10 9.12 -14.29
N ASP A 242 -11.63 10.22 -14.82
CA ASP A 242 -12.80 10.29 -15.68
C ASP A 242 -12.46 10.77 -17.11
N VAL A 243 -11.17 10.92 -17.42
CA VAL A 243 -10.72 11.30 -18.77
C VAL A 243 -11.28 10.33 -19.81
N ARG A 244 -11.79 10.85 -20.92
CA ARG A 244 -12.24 9.98 -22.02
C ARG A 244 -11.05 9.45 -22.80
N LEU A 245 -11.10 8.17 -23.15
CA LEU A 245 -10.14 7.59 -24.09
C LEU A 245 -10.28 8.25 -25.47
N GLY A 246 -9.17 8.31 -26.20
CA GLY A 246 -9.10 8.85 -27.55
C GLY A 246 -8.13 10.00 -27.70
N THR A 247 -8.24 10.68 -28.83
CA THR A 247 -7.35 11.78 -29.21
C THR A 247 -7.80 13.09 -28.56
N HIS A 248 -6.87 13.78 -27.92
CA HIS A 248 -7.10 15.09 -27.31
C HIS A 248 -6.25 16.15 -28.02
N GLU A 249 -6.85 17.30 -28.30
CA GLU A 249 -6.19 18.43 -28.95
C GLU A 249 -5.60 19.39 -27.91
N PHE A 250 -4.37 19.81 -28.15
CA PHE A 250 -3.60 20.71 -27.31
C PHE A 250 -3.21 21.93 -28.13
N GLU A 251 -3.20 23.09 -27.49
CA GLU A 251 -2.70 24.33 -28.07
C GLU A 251 -1.35 24.66 -27.44
N LEU A 252 -0.37 25.00 -28.26
CA LEU A 252 0.99 25.31 -27.84
C LEU A 252 1.37 26.69 -28.36
N GLU A 253 1.69 27.60 -27.45
CA GLU A 253 2.32 28.88 -27.73
C GLU A 253 3.81 28.76 -27.44
N LEU A 254 4.63 29.08 -28.43
CA LEU A 254 6.09 29.07 -28.35
C LEU A 254 6.60 30.49 -28.57
N ARG A 255 7.52 30.93 -27.69
CA ARG A 255 8.22 32.19 -27.81
C ARG A 255 9.72 31.92 -27.76
N PHE A 256 10.45 32.28 -28.81
CA PHE A 256 11.89 32.00 -28.90
C PHE A 256 12.64 33.14 -29.58
N LYS A 257 13.95 33.15 -29.44
CA LYS A 257 14.81 34.13 -30.10
C LYS A 257 15.59 33.50 -31.25
N ASN A 258 15.66 34.18 -32.38
CA ASN A 258 16.57 33.80 -33.46
C ASN A 258 18.03 34.23 -33.13
N LYS A 259 18.95 34.01 -34.07
CA LYS A 259 20.37 34.39 -33.92
C LYS A 259 20.61 35.90 -33.79
N TYR A 260 19.69 36.74 -34.26
CA TYR A 260 19.72 38.21 -34.15
C TYR A 260 19.11 38.72 -32.83
N GLY A 261 18.53 37.84 -32.02
CA GLY A 261 17.88 38.22 -30.76
C GLY A 261 16.40 38.62 -30.91
N THR A 262 15.90 38.66 -32.15
CA THR A 262 14.50 38.93 -32.48
C THR A 262 13.62 37.84 -31.88
N THR A 263 12.60 38.27 -31.17
CA THR A 263 11.64 37.37 -30.53
C THR A 263 10.55 36.99 -31.53
N VAL A 264 10.37 35.68 -31.71
CA VAL A 264 9.35 35.09 -32.57
C VAL A 264 8.35 34.39 -31.68
N THR A 265 7.07 34.70 -31.87
CA THR A 265 5.95 33.95 -31.28
C THR A 265 5.34 33.06 -32.34
N GLN A 266 5.09 31.81 -31.98
CA GLN A 266 4.50 30.79 -32.83
C GLN A 266 3.42 30.04 -32.06
N GLU A 267 2.24 29.95 -32.65
CA GLU A 267 1.14 29.13 -32.15
C GLU A 267 0.98 27.88 -33.03
N MET A 268 0.68 26.74 -32.42
CA MET A 268 0.32 25.52 -33.12
C MET A 268 -0.65 24.69 -32.29
N SER A 269 -1.49 23.90 -32.96
CA SER A 269 -2.22 22.82 -32.31
C SER A 269 -1.63 21.45 -32.68
N PHE A 270 -1.72 20.52 -31.74
CA PHE A 270 -1.32 19.14 -31.96
C PHE A 270 -2.21 18.21 -31.15
N THR A 271 -2.17 16.93 -31.49
CA THR A 271 -2.96 15.92 -30.78
C THR A 271 -2.08 14.96 -30.01
N ALA A 272 -2.54 14.52 -28.83
CA ALA A 272 -1.97 13.39 -28.11
C ALA A 272 -3.09 12.42 -27.70
N GLU A 273 -2.80 11.13 -27.78
CA GLU A 273 -3.80 10.09 -27.50
C GLU A 273 -3.75 9.64 -26.04
N VAL A 274 -4.92 9.51 -25.43
CA VAL A 274 -5.12 8.83 -24.15
C VAL A 274 -5.73 7.47 -24.49
N THR A 275 -4.88 6.45 -24.62
CA THR A 275 -5.27 5.12 -25.10
C THR A 275 -5.81 4.21 -23.99
N GLY A 276 -5.60 4.58 -22.73
CA GLY A 276 -5.87 3.71 -21.58
C GLY A 276 -4.58 3.12 -21.01
N ARG A 277 -4.64 2.50 -19.84
CA ARG A 277 -3.52 1.72 -19.29
C ARG A 277 -3.96 0.32 -18.94
N GLU A 278 -3.07 -0.64 -19.11
CA GLU A 278 -3.28 -2.02 -18.70
C GLU A 278 -2.92 -2.16 -17.21
N GLU A 279 -3.81 -2.75 -16.42
CA GLU A 279 -3.53 -3.08 -15.02
C GLU A 279 -4.05 -4.49 -14.78
N VAL A 280 -3.16 -5.49 -14.85
CA VAL A 280 -3.55 -6.89 -14.65
C VAL A 280 -3.23 -7.31 -13.22
N GLU A 281 -4.17 -7.95 -12.57
CA GLU A 281 -4.07 -8.49 -11.22
C GLU A 281 -4.33 -10.00 -11.21
N VAL A 282 -3.72 -10.71 -10.25
CA VAL A 282 -3.99 -12.13 -10.00
C VAL A 282 -4.44 -12.31 -8.57
N SER A 283 -5.61 -12.91 -8.40
CA SER A 283 -6.15 -13.31 -7.10
C SER A 283 -6.42 -14.81 -7.07
N ALA A 284 -6.59 -15.37 -5.87
CA ALA A 284 -6.99 -16.76 -5.69
C ALA A 284 -8.20 -16.82 -4.76
N ARG A 285 -9.12 -17.73 -5.06
CA ARG A 285 -10.20 -18.05 -4.12
C ARG A 285 -9.64 -18.90 -2.98
N PRO A 286 -10.08 -18.71 -1.72
CA PRO A 286 -9.69 -19.59 -0.62
C PRO A 286 -10.01 -21.04 -0.95
N GLN A 287 -8.98 -21.89 -1.01
CA GLN A 287 -9.12 -23.32 -1.31
C GLN A 287 -8.37 -24.16 -0.27
N ASN A 288 -8.98 -25.29 0.09
CA ASN A 288 -8.41 -26.29 0.99
C ASN A 288 -8.00 -27.52 0.17
N LEU A 289 -6.69 -27.75 0.08
CA LEU A 289 -6.11 -28.85 -0.70
C LEU A 289 -5.67 -30.00 0.22
N ARG A 290 -5.69 -31.22 -0.31
CA ARG A 290 -5.36 -32.44 0.44
C ARG A 290 -3.94 -32.89 0.13
N ARG A 291 -3.20 -33.31 1.17
CA ARG A 291 -1.89 -33.97 1.02
C ARG A 291 -2.01 -35.27 0.22
N GLY A 292 -0.99 -35.57 -0.57
CA GLY A 292 -0.92 -36.79 -1.37
C GLY A 292 -1.88 -36.87 -2.56
N ALA A 293 -2.53 -35.76 -2.91
CA ALA A 293 -3.50 -35.70 -4.00
C ALA A 293 -3.15 -34.59 -4.99
N GLY A 294 -3.55 -34.80 -6.25
CA GLY A 294 -3.62 -33.74 -7.24
C GLY A 294 -4.86 -32.87 -7.02
N ALA A 295 -4.74 -31.57 -7.25
CA ALA A 295 -5.83 -30.62 -7.19
C ALA A 295 -5.62 -29.46 -8.16
N ASP A 296 -6.70 -28.80 -8.56
CA ASP A 296 -6.65 -27.59 -9.38
C ASP A 296 -6.78 -26.36 -8.50
N LEU A 297 -5.72 -25.53 -8.47
CA LEU A 297 -5.77 -24.20 -7.86
C LEU A 297 -6.45 -23.23 -8.83
N SER A 298 -7.58 -22.65 -8.41
CA SER A 298 -8.31 -21.64 -9.21
C SER A 298 -7.72 -20.25 -8.96
N LEU A 299 -7.00 -19.73 -9.95
CA LEU A 299 -6.52 -18.35 -9.98
C LEU A 299 -7.45 -17.51 -10.86
N THR A 300 -7.80 -16.30 -10.42
CA THR A 300 -8.51 -15.33 -11.25
C THR A 300 -7.51 -14.27 -11.71
N VAL A 301 -7.40 -14.11 -13.03
CA VAL A 301 -6.65 -13.04 -13.67
C VAL A 301 -7.64 -11.99 -14.16
N GLU A 302 -7.49 -10.76 -13.69
CA GLU A 302 -8.40 -9.65 -14.02
C GLU A 302 -7.59 -8.48 -14.59
N ASN A 303 -8.13 -7.80 -15.60
CA ASN A 303 -7.61 -6.50 -16.01
C ASN A 303 -8.44 -5.37 -15.38
N THR A 304 -7.97 -4.81 -14.28
CA THR A 304 -8.54 -3.65 -13.57
C THR A 304 -8.20 -2.32 -14.26
N GLY A 305 -7.44 -2.37 -15.35
CA GLY A 305 -7.05 -1.23 -16.16
C GLY A 305 -8.16 -0.74 -17.09
N THR A 306 -7.78 0.21 -17.95
CA THR A 306 -8.64 0.87 -18.94
C THR A 306 -8.26 0.56 -20.39
N ALA A 307 -7.15 -0.14 -20.61
CA ALA A 307 -6.74 -0.66 -21.92
C ALA A 307 -6.59 -2.20 -21.90
N PRO A 308 -6.79 -2.88 -23.04
CA PRO A 308 -6.57 -4.32 -23.14
C PRO A 308 -5.11 -4.72 -22.93
N ALA A 309 -4.86 -5.74 -22.11
CA ALA A 309 -3.54 -6.35 -21.99
C ALA A 309 -3.37 -7.42 -23.07
N HIS A 310 -2.33 -7.29 -23.90
CA HIS A 310 -2.08 -8.19 -25.04
C HIS A 310 -1.02 -9.24 -24.71
N ASN A 311 -1.07 -10.37 -25.42
CA ASN A 311 -0.08 -11.45 -25.32
C ASN A 311 0.23 -11.84 -23.86
N VAL A 312 -0.82 -11.94 -23.04
CA VAL A 312 -0.69 -12.25 -21.62
C VAL A 312 -0.27 -13.71 -21.46
N GLU A 313 0.87 -13.92 -20.82
CA GLU A 313 1.41 -15.22 -20.45
C GLU A 313 1.59 -15.26 -18.94
N MET A 314 1.10 -16.33 -18.31
CA MET A 314 1.26 -16.57 -16.88
C MET A 314 2.22 -17.74 -16.66
N GLU A 315 3.23 -17.52 -15.83
CA GLU A 315 4.09 -18.56 -15.29
C GLU A 315 3.81 -18.73 -13.79
N VAL A 316 3.59 -19.95 -13.32
CA VAL A 316 3.27 -20.24 -11.91
C VAL A 316 4.34 -21.15 -11.32
N ARG A 317 4.86 -20.75 -10.16
CA ARG A 317 5.85 -21.51 -9.39
C ARG A 317 5.38 -21.65 -7.96
N SER A 318 5.65 -22.79 -7.33
CA SER A 318 5.43 -22.92 -5.89
C SER A 318 6.61 -22.34 -5.11
N ASP A 319 6.30 -21.75 -3.97
CA ASP A 319 7.29 -21.30 -3.00
C ASP A 319 7.78 -22.46 -2.08
N SER A 320 7.21 -23.67 -2.22
CA SER A 320 7.57 -24.85 -1.43
C SER A 320 7.84 -26.07 -2.32
N PRO A 321 8.92 -26.83 -2.07
CA PRO A 321 9.20 -28.07 -2.81
C PRO A 321 8.17 -29.19 -2.52
N LYS A 322 7.36 -29.05 -1.47
CA LYS A 322 6.27 -30.00 -1.13
C LYS A 322 5.02 -29.80 -2.00
N ILE A 323 4.98 -28.76 -2.83
CA ILE A 323 3.89 -28.48 -3.76
C ILE A 323 4.46 -28.49 -5.17
N GLN A 324 4.06 -29.46 -5.98
CA GLN A 324 4.52 -29.59 -7.35
C GLN A 324 3.48 -28.97 -8.28
N VAL A 325 3.82 -27.86 -8.93
CA VAL A 325 2.98 -27.25 -9.97
C VAL A 325 3.14 -28.06 -11.25
N LEU A 326 2.04 -28.67 -11.73
CA LEU A 326 2.07 -29.55 -12.90
C LEU A 326 1.95 -28.78 -14.21
N LEU A 327 1.29 -27.62 -14.19
CA LEU A 327 1.22 -26.68 -15.31
C LEU A 327 1.86 -25.35 -14.91
N THR A 328 3.11 -25.17 -15.33
CA THR A 328 3.91 -24.00 -14.92
C THR A 328 3.75 -22.81 -15.85
N LYS A 329 3.24 -22.98 -17.08
CA LYS A 329 3.07 -21.88 -18.05
C LYS A 329 1.76 -22.01 -18.83
N THR A 330 1.05 -20.90 -18.96
CA THR A 330 -0.20 -20.78 -19.73
C THR A 330 -0.24 -19.46 -20.49
N THR A 331 -0.73 -19.47 -21.73
CA THR A 331 -1.02 -18.26 -22.51
C THR A 331 -2.51 -17.93 -22.39
N LEU A 332 -2.82 -16.70 -22.00
CA LEU A 332 -4.18 -16.19 -21.79
C LEU A 332 -4.67 -15.31 -22.96
N GLY A 333 -3.76 -14.89 -23.85
CA GLY A 333 -4.12 -14.12 -25.03
C GLY A 333 -4.33 -12.65 -24.71
N VAL A 334 -5.52 -12.11 -25.00
CA VAL A 334 -5.89 -10.71 -24.72
C VAL A 334 -6.90 -10.67 -23.58
N ILE A 335 -6.65 -9.80 -22.59
CA ILE A 335 -7.56 -9.58 -21.46
C ILE A 335 -8.06 -8.14 -21.55
N ASN A 336 -9.34 -7.97 -21.89
CA ASN A 336 -9.96 -6.65 -22.03
C ASN A 336 -10.20 -5.98 -20.66
N PRO A 337 -10.36 -4.65 -20.61
CA PRO A 337 -10.73 -3.94 -19.38
C PRO A 337 -11.96 -4.54 -18.70
N GLY A 338 -11.87 -4.80 -17.40
CA GLY A 338 -12.92 -5.43 -16.58
C GLY A 338 -13.17 -6.90 -16.88
N GLN A 339 -12.38 -7.53 -17.75
CA GLN A 339 -12.50 -8.96 -18.03
C GLN A 339 -11.78 -9.77 -16.95
N GLU A 340 -12.50 -10.73 -16.35
CA GLU A 340 -11.96 -11.74 -15.46
C GLU A 340 -11.81 -13.07 -16.20
N LEU A 341 -10.68 -13.75 -15.99
CA LEU A 341 -10.39 -15.08 -16.53
C LEU A 341 -9.99 -16.02 -15.39
N GLU A 342 -10.74 -17.11 -15.21
CA GLU A 342 -10.38 -18.16 -14.27
C GLU A 342 -9.39 -19.13 -14.93
N VAL A 343 -8.21 -19.29 -14.31
CA VAL A 343 -7.16 -20.21 -14.72
C VAL A 343 -7.02 -21.31 -13.67
N LYS A 344 -7.26 -22.56 -14.09
CA LYS A 344 -7.07 -23.74 -13.25
C LYS A 344 -5.64 -24.24 -13.37
N VAL A 345 -4.89 -24.17 -12.28
CA VAL A 345 -3.49 -24.60 -12.21
C VAL A 345 -3.43 -25.97 -11.51
N PRO A 346 -3.28 -27.08 -12.25
CA PRO A 346 -3.12 -28.39 -11.63
C PRO A 346 -1.81 -28.44 -10.84
N LEU A 347 -1.91 -28.88 -9.60
CA LEU A 347 -0.78 -29.07 -8.69
C LEU A 347 -0.92 -30.40 -7.94
N TYR A 348 0.19 -30.93 -7.44
CA TYR A 348 0.24 -32.09 -6.56
C TYR A 348 0.82 -31.69 -5.21
N VAL A 349 0.10 -32.00 -4.14
CA VAL A 349 0.56 -31.78 -2.77
C VAL A 349 1.25 -33.05 -2.27
N ASP A 350 2.50 -32.96 -1.85
CA ASP A 350 3.25 -34.10 -1.34
C ASP A 350 2.58 -34.70 -0.08
N ARG A 351 2.72 -36.01 0.14
CA ARG A 351 2.16 -36.70 1.32
C ARG A 351 2.79 -36.22 2.64
N THR A 352 4.01 -35.69 2.58
CA THR A 352 4.77 -35.14 3.70
C THR A 352 4.54 -33.64 3.91
N ALA A 353 3.64 -33.01 3.15
CA ALA A 353 3.20 -31.64 3.39
C ALA A 353 2.54 -31.52 4.77
N GLU A 354 3.05 -30.58 5.55
CA GLU A 354 2.47 -30.22 6.85
C GLU A 354 1.18 -29.46 6.62
N ALA A 355 0.24 -29.57 7.56
CA ALA A 355 -0.96 -28.75 7.54
C ALA A 355 -0.59 -27.27 7.75
N GLY A 356 -1.15 -26.39 6.94
CA GLY A 356 -0.82 -24.97 6.99
C GLY A 356 -1.10 -24.23 5.69
N ILE A 357 -0.66 -22.98 5.64
CA ILE A 357 -0.83 -22.10 4.47
C ILE A 357 0.40 -22.25 3.58
N TYR A 358 0.15 -22.52 2.30
CA TYR A 358 1.15 -22.55 1.24
C TYR A 358 0.84 -21.45 0.23
N SER A 359 1.84 -21.10 -0.58
CA SER A 359 1.69 -20.09 -1.62
C SER A 359 2.30 -20.51 -2.95
N VAL A 360 1.74 -19.93 -4.01
CA VAL A 360 2.34 -19.91 -5.34
C VAL A 360 2.63 -18.47 -5.72
N THR A 361 3.70 -18.30 -6.50
CA THR A 361 4.05 -17.04 -7.14
C THR A 361 3.73 -17.15 -8.63
N SER A 362 2.88 -16.24 -9.11
CA SER A 362 2.46 -16.11 -10.50
C SER A 362 3.16 -14.92 -11.14
N LEU A 363 3.95 -15.15 -12.19
CA LEU A 363 4.59 -14.14 -13.01
C LEU A 363 3.75 -13.92 -14.28
N LEU A 364 3.13 -12.76 -14.41
CA LEU A 364 2.46 -12.34 -15.63
C LEU A 364 3.42 -11.55 -16.51
N ASN A 365 3.58 -11.99 -17.76
CA ASN A 365 4.21 -11.22 -18.83
C ASN A 365 3.13 -10.77 -19.80
N TYR A 366 3.12 -9.50 -20.19
CA TYR A 366 2.12 -8.96 -21.12
C TYR A 366 2.71 -7.82 -21.97
N GLN A 367 1.97 -7.42 -23.00
CA GLN A 367 2.29 -6.28 -23.86
C GLN A 367 1.24 -5.19 -23.68
N ASP A 368 1.71 -3.94 -23.61
CA ASP A 368 0.84 -2.76 -23.62
C ASP A 368 0.40 -2.41 -25.06
N GLY A 369 -0.46 -1.39 -25.19
CA GLY A 369 -0.93 -0.89 -26.49
C GLY A 369 0.18 -0.34 -27.40
N LEU A 370 1.38 -0.08 -26.89
CA LEU A 370 2.56 0.33 -27.67
C LEU A 370 3.46 -0.86 -28.07
N GLY A 371 3.13 -2.07 -27.60
CA GLY A 371 3.91 -3.29 -27.82
C GLY A 371 5.08 -3.48 -26.84
N ASN A 372 5.22 -2.61 -25.83
CA ASN A 372 6.26 -2.80 -24.81
C ASN A 372 5.90 -3.98 -23.92
N ARG A 373 6.93 -4.76 -23.52
CA ARG A 373 6.76 -5.93 -22.67
C ARG A 373 6.90 -5.56 -21.20
N TRP A 374 5.92 -5.99 -20.42
CA TRP A 374 5.84 -5.78 -18.97
C TRP A 374 5.75 -7.11 -18.24
N SER A 375 6.22 -7.10 -16.99
CA SER A 375 6.18 -8.27 -16.12
C SER A 375 5.76 -7.87 -14.71
N LYS A 376 4.78 -8.59 -14.13
CA LYS A 376 4.31 -8.40 -12.75
C LYS A 376 4.24 -9.74 -12.02
N SER A 377 4.60 -9.76 -10.74
CA SER A 377 4.58 -10.96 -9.90
C SER A 377 3.54 -10.84 -8.79
N PHE A 378 2.71 -11.88 -8.63
CA PHE A 378 1.65 -11.97 -7.63
C PHE A 378 1.85 -13.20 -6.78
N LYS A 379 1.63 -13.07 -5.48
CA LYS A 379 1.70 -14.19 -4.54
C LYS A 379 0.33 -14.50 -4.01
N THR A 380 -0.16 -15.70 -4.28
CA THR A 380 -1.47 -16.17 -3.81
C THR A 380 -1.29 -17.35 -2.87
N SER A 381 -2.19 -17.47 -1.90
CA SER A 381 -2.12 -18.50 -0.86
C SER A 381 -3.31 -19.45 -0.90
N PHE A 382 -3.07 -20.68 -0.44
CA PHE A 382 -4.07 -21.71 -0.25
C PHE A 382 -3.70 -22.52 1.01
N THR A 383 -4.67 -23.24 1.55
CA THR A 383 -4.46 -24.02 2.78
C THR A 383 -4.34 -25.50 2.43
N VAL A 384 -3.33 -26.16 2.96
CA VAL A 384 -3.28 -27.63 3.00
C VAL A 384 -3.86 -28.05 4.35
N SER A 385 -4.98 -28.75 4.32
CA SER A 385 -5.64 -29.18 5.54
C SER A 385 -4.98 -30.42 6.14
N GLU A 386 -4.88 -30.44 7.47
CA GLU A 386 -4.77 -31.70 8.19
C GLU A 386 -6.09 -32.43 7.94
N GLU A 387 -6.00 -33.55 7.23
CA GLU A 387 -7.15 -34.33 6.80
C GLU A 387 -8.17 -34.50 7.95
N PHE A 388 -9.36 -33.90 7.83
CA PHE A 388 -10.50 -34.34 8.63
C PHE A 388 -10.91 -35.69 8.05
N ARG A 389 -10.33 -36.78 8.56
CA ARG A 389 -10.84 -38.12 8.31
C ARG A 389 -12.06 -38.31 9.19
N ALA A 390 -13.23 -38.46 8.57
CA ALA A 390 -14.36 -39.06 9.25
C ALA A 390 -14.00 -40.52 9.50
N GLY A 391 -13.56 -40.84 10.72
CA GLY A 391 -13.13 -42.17 11.13
C GLY A 391 -14.15 -42.81 12.07
N VAL A 392 -13.70 -43.18 13.26
CA VAL A 392 -14.56 -43.70 14.32
C VAL A 392 -14.58 -42.70 15.48
N LYS A 393 -15.78 -42.27 15.87
CA LYS A 393 -15.96 -41.45 17.07
C LYS A 393 -16.23 -42.35 18.27
N VAL A 394 -15.48 -42.18 19.35
CA VAL A 394 -15.70 -42.91 20.60
C VAL A 394 -16.10 -41.94 21.71
N SER A 395 -17.10 -42.31 22.51
CA SER A 395 -17.60 -41.48 23.62
C SER A 395 -18.07 -42.35 24.79
N ALA A 396 -17.97 -41.82 26.02
CA ALA A 396 -18.54 -42.47 27.21
C ALA A 396 -19.92 -41.89 27.54
N SER A 397 -20.76 -42.68 28.21
CA SER A 397 -22.09 -42.27 28.67
C SER A 397 -22.09 -41.16 29.72
N GLN A 398 -20.95 -40.96 30.41
CA GLN A 398 -20.74 -39.88 31.36
C GLN A 398 -19.28 -39.43 31.32
N ALA A 399 -19.04 -38.15 31.61
CA ALA A 399 -17.72 -37.52 31.56
C ALA A 399 -16.92 -37.64 32.87
N PHE A 400 -17.54 -38.14 33.94
CA PHE A 400 -16.93 -38.25 35.26
C PHE A 400 -17.18 -39.61 35.91
N VAL A 401 -16.29 -39.99 36.83
CA VAL A 401 -16.39 -41.17 37.69
C VAL A 401 -16.01 -40.79 39.12
N GLN A 402 -16.47 -41.54 40.12
CA GLN A 402 -16.12 -41.28 41.53
C GLN A 402 -14.90 -42.10 41.96
N ALA A 403 -13.92 -41.45 42.60
CA ALA A 403 -12.82 -42.15 43.27
C ALA A 403 -13.35 -43.06 44.38
N ALA A 404 -12.62 -44.14 44.67
CA ALA A 404 -12.99 -45.15 45.66
C ALA A 404 -14.32 -45.90 45.38
N ALA A 405 -14.92 -45.71 44.20
CA ALA A 405 -16.18 -46.34 43.81
C ALA A 405 -16.08 -46.99 42.41
N THR A 406 -16.90 -48.04 42.20
CA THR A 406 -17.09 -48.62 40.88
C THR A 406 -18.20 -47.88 40.14
N THR A 407 -17.90 -47.36 38.96
CA THR A 407 -18.85 -46.57 38.15
C THR A 407 -19.22 -47.34 36.86
N PRO A 408 -20.52 -47.58 36.59
CA PRO A 408 -20.95 -48.16 35.31
C PRO A 408 -20.85 -47.11 34.19
N LEU A 409 -20.23 -47.49 33.06
CA LEU A 409 -20.07 -46.69 31.86
C LEU A 409 -20.55 -47.46 30.63
N THR A 410 -21.10 -46.75 29.65
CA THR A 410 -21.30 -47.30 28.30
C THR A 410 -20.40 -46.57 27.34
N ILE A 411 -19.51 -47.29 26.66
CA ILE A 411 -18.63 -46.74 25.62
C ILE A 411 -19.32 -46.91 24.27
N ASN A 412 -19.64 -45.79 23.62
CA ASN A 412 -20.28 -45.74 22.32
C ASN A 412 -19.24 -45.47 21.23
N VAL A 413 -19.16 -46.40 20.29
CA VAL A 413 -18.30 -46.35 19.10
C VAL A 413 -19.18 -46.08 17.89
N THR A 414 -19.04 -44.93 17.27
CA THR A 414 -19.84 -44.48 16.12
C THR A 414 -19.00 -44.48 14.86
N ASN A 415 -19.44 -45.19 13.83
CA ASN A 415 -18.84 -45.06 12.50
C ASN A 415 -19.23 -43.70 11.90
N THR A 416 -18.31 -42.73 11.81
CA THR A 416 -18.59 -41.43 11.18
C THR A 416 -18.19 -41.40 9.70
N ASN A 417 -17.58 -42.46 9.17
CA ASN A 417 -17.32 -42.60 7.74
C ASN A 417 -18.65 -42.49 6.94
N PRO A 418 -18.63 -41.92 5.73
CA PRO A 418 -19.81 -41.84 4.85
C PRO A 418 -20.21 -43.21 4.25
N PHE A 419 -19.43 -44.25 4.49
CA PHE A 419 -19.63 -45.62 3.98
C PHE A 419 -19.65 -46.66 5.11
N THR A 420 -19.99 -47.89 4.75
CA THR A 420 -19.99 -49.03 5.68
C THR A 420 -18.57 -49.55 5.88
N ILE A 421 -18.12 -49.68 7.13
CA ILE A 421 -16.85 -50.33 7.47
C ILE A 421 -17.06 -51.80 7.79
N THR A 422 -16.08 -52.65 7.50
CA THR A 422 -16.15 -54.12 7.66
C THR A 422 -15.02 -54.66 8.51
N GLU A 423 -15.16 -55.90 9.03
CA GLU A 423 -14.15 -56.54 9.91
C GLU A 423 -13.75 -55.65 11.11
N VAL A 424 -14.75 -55.02 11.76
CA VAL A 424 -14.49 -54.07 12.84
C VAL A 424 -14.12 -54.83 14.12
N LYS A 425 -12.97 -54.52 14.69
CA LYS A 425 -12.49 -55.03 15.98
C LYS A 425 -12.20 -53.87 16.92
N ILE A 426 -12.95 -53.80 18.01
CA ILE A 426 -12.82 -52.77 19.05
C ILE A 426 -12.13 -53.40 20.25
N THR A 427 -11.11 -52.73 20.79
CA THR A 427 -10.39 -53.12 22.00
C THR A 427 -10.34 -51.94 22.96
N LEU A 428 -10.94 -52.09 24.13
CA LEU A 428 -10.89 -51.13 25.23
C LEU A 428 -9.77 -51.51 26.19
N SER A 429 -9.00 -50.53 26.58
CA SER A 429 -7.95 -50.65 27.58
C SER A 429 -7.98 -49.42 28.49
N SER A 430 -7.54 -49.56 29.73
CA SER A 430 -7.29 -48.41 30.60
C SER A 430 -5.84 -48.00 30.48
N SER A 431 -5.59 -46.73 30.14
CA SER A 431 -4.25 -46.15 30.09
C SER A 431 -4.10 -45.16 31.24
N GLY A 432 -3.57 -45.62 32.37
CA GLY A 432 -3.34 -44.78 33.54
C GLY A 432 -3.20 -45.60 34.83
N SER A 433 -2.64 -44.99 35.87
CA SER A 433 -2.38 -45.65 37.17
C SER A 433 -3.58 -45.72 38.10
N PHE A 434 -4.65 -44.98 37.84
CA PHE A 434 -5.73 -44.77 38.80
C PHE A 434 -7.14 -45.15 38.32
N LEU A 435 -7.29 -45.57 37.06
CA LEU A 435 -8.57 -46.00 36.48
C LEU A 435 -8.38 -47.37 35.84
N THR A 436 -9.20 -48.34 36.19
CA THR A 436 -9.14 -49.69 35.63
C THR A 436 -10.53 -50.21 35.27
N ILE A 437 -10.62 -51.05 34.24
CA ILE A 437 -11.86 -51.73 33.86
C ILE A 437 -11.95 -53.00 34.71
N VAL A 438 -12.97 -53.11 35.55
CA VAL A 438 -13.15 -54.24 36.49
C VAL A 438 -14.21 -55.25 36.02
N GLU A 439 -15.13 -54.83 35.16
CA GLU A 439 -16.21 -55.68 34.66
C GLU A 439 -16.65 -55.23 33.26
N GLY A 440 -17.15 -56.17 32.44
CA GLY A 440 -17.65 -55.90 31.08
C GLY A 440 -16.71 -56.38 29.97
N ALA A 441 -17.24 -56.42 28.75
CA ALA A 441 -16.47 -56.85 27.58
C ALA A 441 -15.50 -55.74 27.15
N THR A 442 -14.20 -56.05 27.14
CA THR A 442 -13.15 -55.13 26.67
C THR A 442 -12.84 -55.31 25.20
N THR A 443 -13.42 -56.31 24.53
CA THR A 443 -13.26 -56.51 23.09
C THR A 443 -14.61 -56.78 22.43
N ALA A 444 -14.77 -56.28 21.21
CA ALA A 444 -15.93 -56.57 20.37
C ALA A 444 -15.46 -56.78 18.93
N SER A 445 -16.10 -57.71 18.21
CA SER A 445 -15.86 -57.95 16.79
C SER A 445 -17.18 -57.92 16.04
N LEU A 446 -17.25 -57.12 14.99
CA LEU A 446 -18.44 -56.89 14.18
C LEU A 446 -18.10 -57.12 12.72
N SER A 447 -18.94 -57.88 12.01
CA SER A 447 -18.72 -58.12 10.58
C SER A 447 -18.80 -56.82 9.76
N ARG A 448 -19.66 -55.88 10.17
CA ARG A 448 -19.82 -54.55 9.54
C ARG A 448 -20.47 -53.52 10.47
N MET A 449 -20.22 -52.24 10.21
CA MET A 449 -20.96 -51.10 10.78
C MET A 449 -21.34 -50.11 9.67
N LEU A 450 -22.64 -49.81 9.54
CA LEU A 450 -23.14 -48.82 8.58
C LEU A 450 -22.65 -47.41 8.94
N SER A 451 -22.71 -46.48 7.98
CA SER A 451 -22.46 -45.06 8.27
C SER A 451 -23.40 -44.57 9.37
N ASN A 452 -22.86 -43.83 10.33
CA ASN A 452 -23.53 -43.32 11.55
C ASN A 452 -24.06 -44.39 12.51
N ALA A 453 -23.80 -45.69 12.27
CA ALA A 453 -24.16 -46.73 13.21
C ALA A 453 -23.33 -46.63 14.50
N VAL A 454 -23.98 -46.91 15.63
CA VAL A 454 -23.37 -46.87 16.97
C VAL A 454 -23.31 -48.28 17.54
N HIS A 455 -22.16 -48.68 18.06
CA HIS A 455 -22.01 -49.87 18.89
C HIS A 455 -21.71 -49.47 20.34
N SER A 456 -22.45 -50.04 21.28
CA SER A 456 -22.35 -49.71 22.70
C SER A 456 -21.72 -50.86 23.49
N MET A 457 -20.66 -50.56 24.24
CA MET A 457 -19.94 -51.51 25.09
C MET A 457 -20.14 -51.11 26.57
N PRO A 458 -21.00 -51.81 27.33
CA PRO A 458 -21.17 -51.57 28.75
C PRO A 458 -19.98 -52.14 29.55
N VAL A 459 -19.37 -51.30 30.38
CA VAL A 459 -18.24 -51.64 31.25
C VAL A 459 -18.43 -51.04 32.63
N LYS A 460 -17.80 -51.62 33.65
CA LYS A 460 -17.63 -50.97 34.96
C LYS A 460 -16.18 -50.63 35.16
N VAL A 461 -15.93 -49.40 35.59
CA VAL A 461 -14.59 -48.90 35.89
C VAL A 461 -14.45 -48.61 37.38
N LEU A 462 -13.29 -48.93 37.93
CA LEU A 462 -12.90 -48.59 39.29
C LEU A 462 -11.85 -47.49 39.23
N ALA A 463 -12.12 -46.38 39.90
CA ALA A 463 -11.13 -45.35 40.15
C ALA A 463 -10.55 -45.53 41.56
N THR A 464 -9.23 -45.66 41.68
CA THR A 464 -8.58 -45.86 42.99
C THR A 464 -8.73 -44.64 43.89
N PRO A 465 -8.79 -44.77 45.22
CA PRO A 465 -8.89 -43.62 46.16
C PRO A 465 -7.76 -42.59 45.99
N GLN A 466 -6.57 -43.04 45.56
CA GLN A 466 -5.40 -42.20 45.31
C GLN A 466 -5.53 -41.30 44.07
N ALA A 467 -6.54 -41.53 43.23
CA ALA A 467 -6.77 -40.75 42.02
C ALA A 467 -7.00 -39.26 42.34
N GLY A 468 -7.66 -38.97 43.46
CA GLY A 468 -8.13 -37.62 43.77
C GLY A 468 -8.92 -37.01 42.64
N ASP A 469 -8.84 -35.68 42.51
CA ASP A 469 -9.33 -34.96 41.34
C ASP A 469 -8.29 -35.06 40.23
N SER A 470 -8.51 -35.96 39.28
CA SER A 470 -7.58 -36.21 38.17
C SER A 470 -8.32 -36.61 36.89
N ILE A 471 -7.58 -36.81 35.80
CA ILE A 471 -8.12 -37.30 34.53
C ILE A 471 -7.65 -38.74 34.34
N GLY A 472 -8.58 -39.69 34.36
CA GLY A 472 -8.34 -41.07 33.94
C GLY A 472 -8.61 -41.23 32.44
N ILE A 473 -7.81 -42.02 31.75
CA ILE A 473 -7.97 -42.22 30.30
C ILE A 473 -8.31 -43.68 30.03
N LEU A 474 -9.42 -43.91 29.34
CA LEU A 474 -9.68 -45.18 28.66
C LEU A 474 -9.26 -45.02 27.20
N ARG A 475 -8.60 -46.02 26.63
CA ARG A 475 -8.20 -46.04 25.22
C ARG A 475 -9.01 -47.09 24.48
N ALA A 476 -9.67 -46.66 23.42
CA ALA A 476 -10.33 -47.53 22.45
C ALA A 476 -9.46 -47.66 21.20
N GLN A 477 -9.00 -48.86 20.90
CA GLN A 477 -8.36 -49.19 19.64
C GLN A 477 -9.39 -49.85 18.72
N VAL A 478 -9.65 -49.26 17.56
CA VAL A 478 -10.62 -49.73 16.57
C VAL A 478 -9.89 -50.08 15.28
N GLU A 479 -9.85 -51.36 14.95
CA GLU A 479 -9.34 -51.88 13.68
C GLU A 479 -10.52 -52.16 12.74
N TYR A 480 -10.46 -51.74 11.48
CA TYR A 480 -11.51 -51.99 10.50
C TYR A 480 -10.99 -51.95 9.06
N LYS A 481 -11.79 -52.45 8.10
CA LYS A 481 -11.58 -52.27 6.66
C LYS A 481 -12.53 -51.25 6.06
N ASP A 482 -12.00 -50.39 5.20
CA ASP A 482 -12.79 -49.42 4.44
C ASP A 482 -13.47 -50.04 3.20
N GLU A 483 -14.16 -49.23 2.39
CA GLU A 483 -14.83 -49.66 1.16
C GLU A 483 -13.85 -50.19 0.09
N ALA A 484 -12.59 -49.76 0.10
CA ALA A 484 -11.53 -50.25 -0.77
C ALA A 484 -10.87 -51.55 -0.24
N GLY A 485 -11.24 -52.00 0.97
CA GLY A 485 -10.70 -53.18 1.62
C GLY A 485 -9.36 -52.96 2.34
N GLU A 486 -8.91 -51.71 2.47
CA GLU A 486 -7.69 -51.34 3.18
C GLU A 486 -7.92 -51.38 4.70
N ARG A 487 -6.92 -51.87 5.45
CA ARG A 487 -7.00 -51.99 6.91
C ARG A 487 -6.54 -50.71 7.59
N TRP A 488 -7.38 -50.26 8.52
CA TRP A 488 -7.16 -49.07 9.35
C TRP A 488 -7.15 -49.46 10.83
N VAL A 489 -6.35 -48.74 11.60
CA VAL A 489 -6.30 -48.85 13.06
C VAL A 489 -6.37 -47.44 13.64
N GLU A 490 -7.46 -47.13 14.33
CA GLU A 490 -7.65 -45.88 15.05
C GLU A 490 -7.49 -46.11 16.55
N SER A 491 -6.85 -45.16 17.25
CA SER A 491 -6.74 -45.17 18.72
C SER A 491 -7.32 -43.89 19.27
N VAL A 492 -8.39 -44.01 20.06
CA VAL A 492 -9.13 -42.89 20.62
C VAL A 492 -9.03 -42.91 22.14
N ASP A 493 -8.49 -41.83 22.70
CA ASP A 493 -8.44 -41.61 24.14
C ASP A 493 -9.75 -40.98 24.62
N ILE A 494 -10.33 -41.57 25.66
CA ILE A 494 -11.58 -41.20 26.30
C ILE A 494 -11.22 -40.66 27.69
N PRO A 495 -11.01 -39.33 27.83
CA PRO A 495 -10.71 -38.73 29.11
C PRO A 495 -11.97 -38.73 29.99
N LEU A 496 -11.81 -39.18 31.23
CA LEU A 496 -12.84 -39.20 32.27
C LEU A 496 -12.32 -38.44 33.48
N ALA A 497 -13.06 -37.43 33.93
CA ALA A 497 -12.75 -36.72 35.15
C ALA A 497 -13.04 -37.64 36.35
N VAL A 498 -12.01 -37.98 37.11
CA VAL A 498 -12.17 -38.70 38.38
C VAL A 498 -12.42 -37.66 39.45
N ARG A 499 -13.60 -37.68 40.06
CA ARG A 499 -13.94 -36.83 41.20
C ARG A 499 -13.40 -37.45 42.48
N ALA A 500 -12.67 -36.66 43.23
CA ALA A 500 -12.20 -37.02 44.56
C ALA A 500 -13.33 -37.45 45.49
N ASP A 501 -13.05 -38.44 46.35
CA ASP A 501 -13.93 -38.80 47.45
C ASP A 501 -13.69 -37.86 48.62
N ILE A 502 -14.63 -36.93 48.83
CA ILE A 502 -14.59 -35.93 49.89
C ILE A 502 -15.88 -36.03 50.69
N GLU A 503 -15.76 -36.34 51.98
CA GLU A 503 -16.91 -36.49 52.87
C GLU A 503 -16.77 -35.59 54.10
N ILE A 504 -17.39 -34.41 54.05
CA ILE A 504 -17.39 -33.47 55.18
C ILE A 504 -18.48 -33.85 56.20
N ARG A 505 -18.09 -33.91 57.48
CA ARG A 505 -19.01 -34.04 58.61
C ARG A 505 -18.71 -33.03 59.71
N PHE A 506 -19.75 -32.70 60.47
CA PHE A 506 -19.64 -31.88 61.68
C PHE A 506 -19.49 -32.76 62.92
N LYS A 507 -18.62 -32.36 63.85
CA LYS A 507 -18.43 -33.00 65.17
C LYS A 507 -18.52 -31.94 66.27
N GLY A 508 -19.24 -32.25 67.35
CA GLY A 508 -19.27 -31.40 68.56
C GLY A 508 -19.81 -29.97 68.39
N VAL A 509 -20.67 -29.70 67.39
CA VAL A 509 -21.21 -28.36 67.16
C VAL A 509 -22.17 -27.98 68.29
N GLN A 510 -21.92 -26.85 68.93
CA GLN A 510 -22.68 -26.36 70.09
C GLN A 510 -22.84 -24.84 70.06
N LEU A 511 -23.88 -24.36 70.74
CA LEU A 511 -24.19 -22.93 70.91
C LEU A 511 -23.88 -22.51 72.35
N SER A 512 -23.30 -21.33 72.53
CA SER A 512 -23.07 -20.73 73.85
C SER A 512 -23.36 -19.22 73.80
N PRO A 513 -24.31 -18.69 74.61
CA PRO A 513 -25.24 -19.44 75.47
C PRO A 513 -26.41 -20.06 74.67
N LEU A 514 -27.02 -21.13 75.19
CA LEU A 514 -28.24 -21.74 74.62
C LEU A 514 -29.52 -20.93 74.90
N LYS A 515 -29.49 -20.10 75.95
CA LYS A 515 -30.56 -19.16 76.34
C LYS A 515 -30.01 -17.75 76.25
N VAL A 516 -30.64 -16.92 75.43
CA VAL A 516 -30.10 -15.62 75.03
C VAL A 516 -31.18 -14.55 75.06
N SER A 517 -30.86 -13.34 75.50
CA SER A 517 -31.79 -12.21 75.50
C SER A 517 -31.73 -11.45 74.16
N PRO A 518 -32.79 -10.71 73.77
CA PRO A 518 -32.75 -9.86 72.58
C PRO A 518 -31.56 -8.88 72.62
N GLY A 519 -30.84 -8.75 71.51
CA GLY A 519 -29.66 -7.91 71.38
C GLY A 519 -28.33 -8.55 71.81
N GLU A 520 -28.35 -9.74 72.41
CA GLU A 520 -27.14 -10.49 72.79
C GLU A 520 -26.58 -11.33 71.62
N THR A 521 -25.30 -11.66 71.71
CA THR A 521 -24.56 -12.48 70.74
C THR A 521 -24.50 -13.94 71.20
N VAL A 522 -24.65 -14.87 70.26
CA VAL A 522 -24.48 -16.31 70.46
C VAL A 522 -23.26 -16.79 69.68
N ASP A 523 -22.35 -17.47 70.37
CA ASP A 523 -21.20 -18.14 69.76
C ASP A 523 -21.59 -19.55 69.31
N VAL A 524 -21.13 -19.93 68.12
CA VAL A 524 -21.24 -21.27 67.55
C VAL A 524 -19.85 -21.83 67.41
N ALA A 525 -19.55 -22.93 68.10
CA ALA A 525 -18.26 -23.59 68.02
C ALA A 525 -18.44 -25.07 67.70
N GLY A 526 -17.56 -25.61 66.87
CA GLY A 526 -17.54 -27.03 66.54
C GLY A 526 -16.40 -27.40 65.61
N ASP A 527 -16.36 -28.67 65.24
CA ASP A 527 -15.33 -29.21 64.37
C ASP A 527 -15.90 -29.64 63.02
N ILE A 528 -15.12 -29.45 61.96
CA ILE A 528 -15.32 -30.06 60.64
C ILE A 528 -14.27 -31.15 60.47
N VAL A 529 -14.73 -32.36 60.14
CA VAL A 529 -13.88 -33.50 59.79
C VAL A 529 -14.10 -33.89 58.34
N ASN A 530 -13.03 -34.24 57.65
CA ASN A 530 -13.10 -34.87 56.34
C ASN A 530 -12.90 -36.38 56.49
N GLU A 531 -13.96 -37.17 56.33
CA GLU A 531 -13.93 -38.64 56.40
C GLU A 531 -13.69 -39.28 55.02
N GLY A 532 -13.63 -38.47 53.95
CA GLY A 532 -13.31 -38.94 52.60
C GLY A 532 -11.81 -39.18 52.39
N ALA A 533 -11.47 -39.86 51.29
CA ALA A 533 -10.11 -40.22 50.94
C ALA A 533 -9.24 -39.07 50.38
N ASN A 534 -9.83 -37.91 50.05
CA ASN A 534 -9.13 -36.79 49.42
C ASN A 534 -9.37 -35.44 50.09
N VAL A 535 -8.50 -34.46 49.84
CA VAL A 535 -8.52 -33.16 50.51
C VAL A 535 -9.73 -32.30 50.10
N ALA A 536 -10.47 -31.79 51.09
CA ALA A 536 -11.45 -30.73 50.88
C ALA A 536 -10.73 -29.37 50.83
N ARG A 537 -10.94 -28.59 49.77
CA ARG A 537 -10.27 -27.29 49.57
C ARG A 537 -11.22 -26.15 49.90
N ALA A 538 -10.65 -25.02 50.32
CA ALA A 538 -11.37 -23.77 50.58
C ALA A 538 -12.62 -23.98 51.47
N VAL A 539 -12.49 -24.84 52.48
CA VAL A 539 -13.55 -25.13 53.44
C VAL A 539 -13.83 -23.87 54.25
N SER A 540 -15.11 -23.51 54.35
CA SER A 540 -15.58 -22.45 55.23
C SER A 540 -16.84 -22.89 55.97
N ALA A 541 -16.92 -22.58 57.25
CA ALA A 541 -18.13 -22.71 58.04
C ALA A 541 -18.91 -21.38 57.96
N GLU A 542 -20.23 -21.46 57.80
CA GLU A 542 -21.14 -20.32 57.76
C GLU A 542 -22.33 -20.62 58.67
N VAL A 543 -22.81 -19.62 59.40
CA VAL A 543 -24.05 -19.75 60.17
C VAL A 543 -25.12 -18.89 59.50
N VAL A 544 -26.28 -19.49 59.25
CA VAL A 544 -27.43 -18.80 58.68
C VAL A 544 -28.68 -19.14 59.48
N GLY A 545 -29.62 -18.21 59.56
CA GLY A 545 -30.90 -18.40 60.21
C GLY A 545 -31.95 -17.43 59.68
N GLU A 546 -33.20 -17.73 59.98
CA GLU A 546 -34.32 -16.81 59.76
C GLU A 546 -34.47 -15.86 60.96
N PRO A 547 -35.14 -14.70 60.83
CA PRO A 547 -35.39 -13.79 61.95
C PRO A 547 -35.93 -14.55 63.19
N PRO A 548 -35.41 -14.28 64.40
CA PRO A 548 -34.65 -13.11 64.82
C PRO A 548 -33.12 -13.25 64.67
N PHE A 549 -32.62 -14.17 63.83
CA PHE A 549 -31.20 -14.21 63.48
C PHE A 549 -30.78 -12.92 62.77
N GLU A 550 -29.73 -12.26 63.29
CA GLU A 550 -29.04 -11.16 62.63
C GLU A 550 -27.58 -11.55 62.41
N ALA A 551 -27.18 -11.57 61.13
CA ALA A 551 -25.80 -11.84 60.76
C ALA A 551 -24.88 -10.73 61.30
N MET A 552 -23.80 -11.12 61.96
CA MET A 552 -22.70 -10.22 62.29
C MET A 552 -21.65 -10.27 61.18
N GLY A 553 -20.82 -9.22 61.03
CA GLY A 553 -19.92 -9.06 59.88
C GLY A 553 -19.08 -10.31 59.53
N GLU A 554 -18.74 -11.15 60.51
CA GLU A 554 -18.03 -12.43 60.33
C GLU A 554 -18.94 -13.67 60.56
N SER A 555 -20.14 -13.74 59.97
CA SER A 555 -20.95 -14.98 59.97
C SER A 555 -20.36 -16.13 59.11
N ARG A 556 -19.09 -16.01 58.69
CA ARG A 556 -18.31 -16.99 57.93
C ARG A 556 -16.89 -17.10 58.49
N ALA A 557 -16.47 -18.32 58.77
CA ALA A 557 -15.11 -18.67 59.20
C ALA A 557 -14.42 -19.50 58.12
N PHE A 558 -13.27 -19.02 57.64
CA PHE A 558 -12.48 -19.74 56.65
C PHE A 558 -11.56 -20.74 57.34
N VAL A 559 -11.80 -22.04 57.09
CA VAL A 559 -11.02 -23.15 57.67
C VAL A 559 -9.82 -23.50 56.79
N GLY A 560 -9.93 -23.31 55.47
CA GLY A 560 -8.86 -23.61 54.51
C GLY A 560 -8.93 -25.03 53.96
N ALA A 561 -7.81 -25.75 53.91
CA ALA A 561 -7.78 -27.13 53.43
C ALA A 561 -7.97 -28.12 54.59
N VAL A 562 -8.86 -29.09 54.43
CA VAL A 562 -9.10 -30.17 55.39
C VAL A 562 -8.70 -31.50 54.74
N ASN A 563 -7.53 -32.01 55.12
CA ASN A 563 -6.99 -33.27 54.61
C ASN A 563 -7.84 -34.47 55.08
N PRO A 564 -7.71 -35.64 54.43
CA PRO A 564 -8.35 -36.87 54.89
C PRO A 564 -8.08 -37.15 56.37
N SER A 565 -9.12 -37.49 57.13
CA SER A 565 -9.07 -37.70 58.58
C SER A 565 -8.64 -36.48 59.42
N GLN A 566 -8.43 -35.31 58.83
CA GLN A 566 -8.12 -34.08 59.56
C GLN A 566 -9.39 -33.53 60.21
N VAL A 567 -9.23 -33.10 61.46
CA VAL A 567 -10.25 -32.37 62.22
C VAL A 567 -9.82 -30.91 62.31
N SER A 568 -10.73 -30.01 61.95
CA SER A 568 -10.49 -28.57 61.98
C SER A 568 -11.62 -27.85 62.73
N ALA A 569 -11.27 -27.12 63.78
CA ALA A 569 -12.22 -26.34 64.56
C ALA A 569 -12.64 -25.05 63.83
N PHE A 570 -13.89 -24.61 64.06
CA PHE A 570 -14.39 -23.31 63.66
C PHE A 570 -15.16 -22.64 64.79
N THR A 571 -15.14 -21.31 64.81
CA THR A 571 -15.97 -20.48 65.68
C THR A 571 -16.65 -19.42 64.84
N LEU A 572 -17.94 -19.24 65.05
CA LEU A 572 -18.80 -18.24 64.42
C LEU A 572 -19.60 -17.53 65.50
N ASN A 573 -20.18 -16.39 65.17
CA ASN A 573 -21.16 -15.75 66.03
C ASN A 573 -22.31 -15.16 65.22
N PHE A 574 -23.44 -14.98 65.89
CA PHE A 574 -24.58 -14.25 65.36
C PHE A 574 -25.26 -13.47 66.49
N ARG A 575 -25.99 -12.42 66.13
CA ARG A 575 -26.75 -11.62 67.09
C ARG A 575 -28.22 -12.00 67.02
N VAL A 576 -28.89 -11.99 68.17
CA VAL A 576 -30.35 -12.08 68.21
C VAL A 576 -30.93 -10.68 68.11
N GLY A 577 -31.81 -10.44 67.15
CA GLY A 577 -32.39 -9.13 66.91
C GLY A 577 -33.07 -8.54 68.14
N GLU A 578 -32.99 -7.21 68.29
CA GLU A 578 -33.44 -6.51 69.49
C GLU A 578 -34.95 -6.63 69.75
N ASN A 579 -35.72 -6.94 68.70
CA ASN A 579 -37.17 -7.15 68.76
C ASN A 579 -37.58 -8.63 68.84
N ALA A 580 -36.64 -9.54 69.15
CA ALA A 580 -36.90 -10.97 69.21
C ALA A 580 -37.95 -11.31 70.29
N ARG A 581 -38.98 -12.07 69.91
CA ARG A 581 -39.98 -12.58 70.86
C ARG A 581 -39.41 -13.78 71.61
N PRO A 582 -39.74 -13.97 72.90
CA PRO A 582 -39.38 -15.20 73.61
C PRO A 582 -39.91 -16.45 72.89
N GLY A 583 -39.05 -17.46 72.70
CA GLY A 583 -39.38 -18.63 71.91
C GLY A 583 -38.15 -19.45 71.51
N ARG A 584 -38.38 -20.62 70.91
CA ARG A 584 -37.32 -21.47 70.36
C ARG A 584 -37.10 -21.17 68.89
N TYR A 585 -35.85 -20.99 68.52
CA TYR A 585 -35.42 -20.67 67.17
C TYR A 585 -34.32 -21.62 66.70
N GLN A 586 -34.10 -21.66 65.39
CA GLN A 586 -33.13 -22.56 64.78
C GLN A 586 -32.08 -21.77 63.99
N VAL A 587 -30.86 -22.26 64.01
CA VAL A 587 -29.77 -21.81 63.13
C VAL A 587 -29.20 -23.00 62.39
N THR A 588 -28.82 -22.79 61.13
CA THR A 588 -28.16 -23.78 60.28
C THR A 588 -26.71 -23.41 60.10
N VAL A 589 -25.82 -24.35 60.42
CA VAL A 589 -24.40 -24.24 60.15
C VAL A 589 -24.10 -24.98 58.85
N LYS A 590 -23.51 -24.28 57.89
CA LYS A 590 -23.13 -24.79 56.57
C LYS A 590 -21.61 -24.89 56.47
N ALA A 591 -21.11 -26.03 56.04
CA ALA A 591 -19.74 -26.20 55.59
C ALA A 591 -19.75 -26.16 54.07
N VAL A 592 -19.23 -25.08 53.50
CA VAL A 592 -19.04 -24.90 52.08
C VAL A 592 -17.61 -25.28 51.74
N TYR A 593 -17.41 -26.16 50.77
CA TYR A 593 -16.07 -26.63 50.39
C TYR A 593 -15.98 -26.86 48.88
N LYS A 594 -14.76 -26.95 48.37
CA LYS A 594 -14.47 -27.19 46.95
C LYS A 594 -13.63 -28.45 46.76
N ASN A 595 -13.83 -29.14 45.64
CA ASN A 595 -12.89 -30.15 45.16
C ASN A 595 -11.74 -29.51 44.37
N GLY A 596 -10.82 -30.32 43.87
CA GLY A 596 -9.69 -29.94 43.02
C GLY A 596 -10.06 -29.39 41.64
N PHE A 597 -11.27 -29.66 41.13
CA PHE A 597 -11.82 -29.03 39.92
C PHE A 597 -12.50 -27.68 40.19
N GLY A 598 -12.63 -27.27 41.46
CA GLY A 598 -13.29 -26.04 41.87
C GLY A 598 -14.81 -26.12 41.99
N GLU A 599 -15.41 -27.30 41.81
CA GLU A 599 -16.83 -27.55 42.07
C GLU A 599 -17.12 -27.32 43.56
N THR A 600 -18.24 -26.66 43.88
CA THR A 600 -18.59 -26.28 45.25
C THR A 600 -19.66 -27.22 45.82
N PHE A 601 -19.44 -27.69 47.04
CA PHE A 601 -20.29 -28.60 47.78
C PHE A 601 -20.67 -28.00 49.13
N ILE A 602 -21.84 -28.39 49.65
CA ILE A 602 -22.38 -27.88 50.91
C ILE A 602 -22.80 -29.05 51.79
N LYS A 603 -22.37 -29.03 53.05
CA LYS A 603 -22.88 -29.89 54.12
C LYS A 603 -23.52 -29.02 55.19
N GLU A 604 -24.68 -29.41 55.71
CA GLU A 604 -25.42 -28.58 56.67
C GLU A 604 -25.78 -29.38 57.93
N THR A 605 -25.90 -28.67 59.06
CA THR A 605 -26.49 -29.16 60.32
C THR A 605 -27.29 -28.05 60.99
N THR A 606 -28.34 -28.40 61.72
CA THR A 606 -29.24 -27.42 62.36
C THR A 606 -29.17 -27.54 63.88
N LEU A 607 -29.13 -26.41 64.58
CA LEU A 607 -29.12 -26.31 66.05
C LEU A 607 -30.26 -25.42 66.54
N ASN A 608 -30.71 -25.66 67.77
CA ASN A 608 -31.80 -24.92 68.41
C ASN A 608 -31.27 -24.05 69.55
N TYR A 609 -31.81 -22.83 69.68
CA TYR A 609 -31.57 -21.93 70.82
C TYR A 609 -32.88 -21.31 71.29
N GLU A 610 -32.91 -20.78 72.52
CA GLU A 610 -34.10 -20.19 73.14
C GLU A 610 -33.87 -18.72 73.48
N VAL A 611 -34.77 -17.86 73.02
CA VAL A 611 -34.79 -16.44 73.39
C VAL A 611 -35.59 -16.26 74.67
N VAL A 612 -34.99 -15.65 75.69
CA VAL A 612 -35.60 -15.37 77.00
C VAL A 612 -35.78 -13.87 77.21
N VAL A 613 -36.61 -13.47 78.17
CA VAL A 613 -36.90 -12.05 78.45
C VAL A 613 -35.66 -11.40 79.10
N ALA A 614 -35.23 -10.24 78.60
CA ALA A 614 -34.09 -9.49 79.14
C ALA A 614 -34.36 -9.04 80.59
N ASP A 615 -33.47 -9.41 81.51
CA ASP A 615 -33.61 -9.10 82.94
C ASP A 615 -32.86 -7.81 83.29
N THR A 616 -33.58 -6.71 83.55
CA THR A 616 -32.99 -5.44 84.01
C THR A 616 -32.72 -5.49 85.52
N ARG A 617 -31.48 -5.79 85.92
CA ARG A 617 -31.00 -5.52 87.29
C ARG A 617 -29.70 -4.72 87.32
N THR A 618 -29.80 -3.55 87.93
CA THR A 618 -28.77 -2.58 88.29
C THR A 618 -28.04 -2.99 89.59
N THR A 619 -26.69 -3.10 89.55
CA THR A 619 -25.63 -2.77 90.57
C THR A 619 -25.69 -3.32 92.03
N PRO A 620 -24.55 -3.65 92.70
CA PRO A 620 -23.58 -2.65 93.21
C PRO A 620 -22.07 -3.03 93.31
N GLN A 621 -21.25 -2.01 93.57
CA GLN A 621 -19.78 -2.02 93.79
C GLN A 621 -19.33 -2.91 94.98
N THR A 622 -18.11 -3.45 94.88
CA THR A 622 -17.30 -3.80 96.06
C THR A 622 -15.83 -3.43 95.81
N GLN A 623 -15.26 -2.66 96.75
CA GLN A 623 -13.85 -2.30 96.83
C GLN A 623 -12.99 -3.53 97.17
N GLY A 624 -11.82 -3.68 96.52
CA GLY A 624 -10.83 -4.65 96.97
C GLY A 624 -9.70 -4.95 95.98
N GLN A 625 -8.55 -4.30 96.21
CA GLN A 625 -7.20 -4.61 95.72
C GLN A 625 -6.88 -4.30 94.24
N ALA A 626 -6.00 -3.30 94.07
CA ALA A 626 -5.40 -2.96 92.79
C ALA A 626 -4.48 -4.09 92.27
N PRO A 627 -4.73 -4.63 91.07
CA PRO A 627 -3.71 -5.33 90.30
C PRO A 627 -2.85 -4.29 89.57
N VAL A 628 -1.55 -4.49 89.68
CA VAL A 628 -0.47 -3.70 89.10
C VAL A 628 -0.71 -3.41 87.61
N VAL A 629 -0.73 -2.12 87.25
CA VAL A 629 -0.60 -1.67 85.85
C VAL A 629 0.83 -1.95 85.40
N VAL A 630 1.06 -3.11 84.78
CA VAL A 630 2.29 -3.33 84.01
C VAL A 630 2.14 -2.59 82.69
N ASN A 631 2.69 -1.39 82.66
CA ASN A 631 2.82 -0.57 81.47
C ASN A 631 3.64 -1.35 80.41
N GLN A 632 3.07 -1.59 79.22
CA GLN A 632 3.70 -2.35 78.13
C GLN A 632 4.92 -1.64 77.48
N SER A 633 5.48 -0.62 78.14
CA SER A 633 6.73 0.03 77.74
C SER A 633 8.00 -0.72 78.18
N PHE A 634 7.90 -1.84 78.91
CA PHE A 634 9.07 -2.65 79.33
C PHE A 634 9.49 -3.79 78.38
N ILE A 635 8.64 -4.22 77.43
CA ILE A 635 9.03 -5.31 76.50
C ILE A 635 9.99 -4.79 75.40
N MET A 636 9.91 -3.50 75.04
CA MET A 636 10.84 -2.90 74.07
C MET A 636 12.26 -2.69 74.62
N VAL A 637 12.43 -2.49 75.93
CA VAL A 637 13.77 -2.33 76.54
C VAL A 637 14.47 -3.68 76.71
N ALA A 638 13.73 -4.76 77.01
CA ALA A 638 14.30 -6.11 77.10
C ALA A 638 14.80 -6.63 75.74
N VAL A 639 14.08 -6.35 74.65
CA VAL A 639 14.48 -6.70 73.28
C VAL A 639 15.68 -5.86 72.81
N ALA A 640 15.75 -4.58 73.18
CA ALA A 640 16.89 -3.72 72.86
C ALA A 640 18.17 -4.14 73.63
N VAL A 641 18.06 -4.52 74.90
CA VAL A 641 19.22 -5.00 75.70
C VAL A 641 19.73 -6.36 75.20
N PHE A 642 18.84 -7.28 74.80
CA PHE A 642 19.25 -8.54 74.17
C PHE A 642 19.92 -8.34 72.80
N ALA A 643 19.45 -7.37 72.00
CA ALA A 643 20.08 -7.03 70.73
C ALA A 643 21.47 -6.39 70.90
N VAL A 644 21.66 -5.56 71.95
CA VAL A 644 22.97 -4.96 72.28
C VAL A 644 23.95 -5.99 72.84
N ILE A 645 23.49 -6.95 73.66
CA ILE A 645 24.33 -8.03 74.19
C ILE A 645 24.69 -9.03 73.08
N ALA A 646 23.77 -9.35 72.17
CA ALA A 646 24.02 -10.23 71.03
C ALA A 646 24.99 -9.60 70.01
N SER A 647 24.86 -8.29 69.75
CA SER A 647 25.78 -7.55 68.87
C SER A 647 27.17 -7.38 69.51
N ALA A 648 27.27 -7.11 70.83
CA ALA A 648 28.54 -7.10 71.55
C ALA A 648 29.22 -8.49 71.57
N TYR A 649 28.45 -9.58 71.76
CA TYR A 649 28.95 -10.95 71.70
C TYR A 649 29.46 -11.34 70.30
N LEU A 650 28.76 -10.93 69.23
CA LEU A 650 29.19 -11.12 67.85
C LEU A 650 30.42 -10.27 67.49
N MET A 651 30.58 -9.07 68.06
CA MET A 651 31.74 -8.20 67.85
C MET A 651 33.00 -8.74 68.58
N VAL A 652 32.85 -9.27 69.80
CA VAL A 652 33.94 -9.93 70.54
C VAL A 652 34.33 -11.26 69.88
N ARG A 653 33.37 -11.99 69.31
CA ARG A 653 33.64 -13.23 68.55
C ARG A 653 34.30 -12.95 67.18
N ARG A 654 34.03 -11.80 66.54
CA ARG A 654 34.74 -11.35 65.33
C ARG A 654 36.15 -10.84 65.62
N ARG A 655 36.39 -10.15 66.75
CA ARG A 655 37.76 -9.71 67.14
C ARG A 655 38.67 -10.85 67.60
N ARG A 656 38.14 -11.98 68.09
CA ARG A 656 38.92 -13.20 68.40
C ARG A 656 39.21 -14.12 67.20
N ARG A 657 38.76 -13.76 65.99
CA ARG A 657 39.05 -14.50 64.74
C ARG A 657 39.87 -13.70 63.73
N ALA A 658 40.34 -12.50 64.09
CA ALA A 658 41.16 -11.64 63.24
C ALA A 658 42.36 -11.04 64.00
N GLY A 659 42.90 -11.78 64.96
CA GLY A 659 44.16 -11.52 65.66
C GLY A 659 44.91 -12.82 65.86
#